data_AF-A0A0P7XC43-F1
#
_entry.id   AF-A0A0P7XC43-F1
#
_cell.length_a   1.000
_cell.length_b   1.000
_cell.length_c   1.000
_cell.angle_alpha   90.00
_cell.angle_beta   90.00
_cell.angle_gamma   90.00
#
_symmetry.space_group_name_H-M   'P 1'
#
loop_
_entity.id
_entity.type
_entity.pdbx_description
1 polymer ?
#
loop_
_entity_poly.entity_id
_entity_poly.type
_entity_poly.pdbx_seq_one_letter_code
_entity_poly.pdbx_strand_id
1 'polypeptide(L)'
;MIINNHIVDLFQVQQGLLGNYSELQFDTCGIQDSPGQTSIVIVLVLDTWGQPATTDKVWTVVAHNNTELMKVKGSTLQRPYTMRFNYSASTEQLSTLVTKSEHCQQEVVYRCRKSRLFNTWDGTPLSWWVDRSGERRTYWGGFLPGVQQCSCSLDENCIDMNYFCNCDADRESWANDTGILSYKDHLPVSEITIGDTNRTGSEAAYRIGPLHCYGDRFFWNAASFYQESSYLHFPTLQAELSTDISFYFKTTAPTGIFLENLGIRDFIRVELSSPSTVTFSFDVGNGPVVLAAKSHVPLNDKQWHYVRAERNVKEASLQVDQLPLRYAEAPADGHRRLQLNSQLFVGGTASRQHGFLGCIRALSTNGLTLDLEERAKMTPGVSAGCPGHCSGHSSLCSNRGRCIERNSGYACDCTHSAYGGPHCKKEVSMSFETGSSVVYTFQEPFSVMRNGSAQSSPTSHAQSSRFRENVALSFRTTQIPAMLLAVTTFYQEYMAIILAHNGSLQIWYRLNREWRPDVFIPTPENLADGQLHWVRVHREGRDVYAQIDKDINQKYSLSSEVELNTIRSLTLGKVTGNFGMEEEVMQAGSKGFVGCLSSVQFNNVVPLKAALLNRGSSLVSIRGRMFESNCGASADVTTSHSLSGELYFYIPNLKMKKKIRKLIGKLKSPHLGCQ
;
A
#
# COMPACT_ATOMS: atom_id res chain seq x y z
N MET A 1 13.28 6.53 19.83
CA MET A 1 13.50 5.26 19.11
C MET A 1 14.81 5.36 18.34
N ILE A 2 15.46 4.24 18.04
CA ILE A 2 16.79 4.25 17.40
C ILE A 2 16.78 3.40 16.13
N ILE A 3 17.32 3.94 15.04
CA ILE A 3 17.68 3.23 13.79
C ILE A 3 19.15 3.56 13.51
N ASN A 4 19.99 2.54 13.30
CA ASN A 4 21.44 2.70 13.05
C ASN A 4 22.15 3.62 14.07
N ASN A 5 21.84 3.47 15.36
CA ASN A 5 22.42 4.28 16.45
C ASN A 5 22.07 5.79 16.45
N HIS A 6 21.10 6.22 15.64
CA HIS A 6 20.56 7.58 15.66
C HIS A 6 19.16 7.64 16.26
N ILE A 7 18.88 8.67 17.07
CA ILE A 7 17.55 8.92 17.62
C ILE A 7 16.64 9.38 16.47
N VAL A 8 15.54 8.67 16.25
CA VAL A 8 14.58 8.94 15.17
C VAL A 8 13.18 9.16 15.74
N ASP A 9 12.47 10.12 15.14
CA ASP A 9 11.06 10.41 15.37
C ASP A 9 10.17 9.37 14.66
N LEU A 10 9.17 8.84 15.36
CA LEU A 10 8.20 7.89 14.81
C LEU A 10 7.49 8.46 13.58
N PHE A 11 7.27 9.78 13.53
CA PHE A 11 6.66 10.44 12.38
C PHE A 11 7.52 10.32 11.12
N GLN A 12 8.85 10.33 11.24
CA GLN A 12 9.75 10.20 10.08
C GLN A 12 9.84 8.75 9.57
N VAL A 13 9.71 7.76 10.46
CA VAL A 13 9.62 6.34 10.10
C VAL A 13 8.24 6.02 9.50
N GLN A 14 7.17 6.63 10.01
CA GLN A 14 5.82 6.56 9.45
C GLN A 14 5.70 7.19 8.06
N GLN A 15 6.48 8.24 7.79
CA GLN A 15 6.57 8.89 6.49
C GLN A 15 7.54 8.19 5.51
N GLY A 16 8.25 7.14 5.94
CA GLY A 16 9.17 6.37 5.09
C GLY A 16 10.45 7.13 4.69
N LEU A 17 10.76 8.23 5.38
CA LEU A 17 11.93 9.07 5.10
C LEU A 17 13.24 8.47 5.64
N LEU A 18 13.15 7.63 6.67
CA LEU A 18 14.30 6.96 7.33
C LEU A 18 13.94 5.52 7.74
N GLY A 19 14.53 4.53 7.06
CA GLY A 19 14.46 3.10 7.43
C GLY A 19 13.08 2.45 7.22
N ASN A 20 12.96 1.17 7.59
CA ASN A 20 11.68 0.46 7.66
C ASN A 20 11.38 0.02 9.12
N TYR A 21 10.15 -0.43 9.38
CA TYR A 21 9.74 -0.86 10.73
C TYR A 21 10.49 -2.08 11.28
N SER A 22 11.09 -2.91 10.42
CA SER A 22 11.87 -4.09 10.85
C SER A 22 13.23 -3.73 11.44
N GLU A 23 13.65 -2.46 11.34
CA GLU A 23 14.93 -1.95 11.85
C GLU A 23 14.80 -1.11 13.14
N LEU A 24 13.59 -0.93 13.66
CA LEU A 24 13.32 -0.16 14.88
C LEU A 24 13.75 -0.90 16.15
N GLN A 25 14.53 -0.24 17.00
CA GLN A 25 14.84 -0.70 18.36
C GLN A 25 14.31 0.26 19.43
N PHE A 26 13.76 -0.31 20.50
CA PHE A 26 13.23 0.42 21.65
C PHE A 26 14.26 0.45 22.78
N ASP A 27 14.66 1.65 23.19
CA ASP A 27 15.38 1.84 24.44
C ASP A 27 14.37 1.79 25.60
N THR A 28 14.54 0.81 26.47
CA THR A 28 13.64 0.54 27.60
C THR A 28 14.08 1.24 28.89
N CYS A 29 15.20 1.99 28.87
CA CYS A 29 15.77 2.61 30.08
C CYS A 29 15.18 3.99 30.45
N GLY A 30 14.24 4.54 29.67
CA GLY A 30 13.68 5.88 29.87
C GLY A 30 12.18 5.95 30.18
N ILE A 31 11.49 4.83 30.39
CA ILE A 31 10.04 4.83 30.65
C ILE A 31 9.81 5.17 32.13
N GLN A 32 9.45 6.43 32.42
CA GLN A 32 8.92 6.83 33.72
C GLN A 32 7.39 6.82 33.72
N ASP A 33 6.81 6.07 34.65
CA ASP A 33 5.38 6.03 34.91
C ASP A 33 4.98 7.32 35.66
N SER A 34 4.18 8.19 35.03
CA SER A 34 3.65 9.40 35.69
C SER A 34 2.25 9.09 36.23
N PRO A 35 2.00 9.16 37.55
CA PRO A 35 0.69 8.86 38.11
C PRO A 35 -0.30 9.97 37.72
N GLY A 36 -1.19 9.68 36.76
CA GLY A 36 -2.27 10.59 36.37
C GLY A 36 -2.59 10.65 34.87
N GLN A 37 -1.81 10.01 34.01
CA GLN A 37 -2.13 9.87 32.57
C GLN A 37 -2.43 8.40 32.27
N THR A 38 -3.69 8.08 31.93
CA THR A 38 -4.06 6.80 31.34
C THR A 38 -3.33 6.64 30.00
N SER A 39 -2.22 5.92 30.00
CA SER A 39 -1.49 5.57 28.78
C SER A 39 -2.28 4.56 27.96
N ILE A 40 -2.57 4.90 26.70
CA ILE A 40 -2.99 3.93 25.69
C ILE A 40 -1.76 3.08 25.38
N VAL A 41 -1.77 1.82 25.81
CA VAL A 41 -0.72 0.86 25.48
C VAL A 41 -0.91 0.44 24.01
N ILE A 42 -0.10 0.99 23.11
CA ILE A 42 0.01 0.50 21.73
C ILE A 42 0.82 -0.79 21.78
N VAL A 43 0.13 -1.93 21.79
CA VAL A 43 0.77 -3.25 21.66
C VAL A 43 1.04 -3.50 20.17
N LEU A 44 2.28 -3.33 19.72
CA LEU A 44 2.73 -3.85 18.43
C LEU A 44 2.78 -5.39 18.53
N VAL A 45 1.80 -6.07 17.95
CA VAL A 45 1.82 -7.52 17.83
C VAL A 45 2.75 -7.88 16.67
N LEU A 46 3.96 -8.34 17.00
CA LEU A 46 4.80 -9.07 16.07
C LEU A 46 4.37 -10.54 16.11
N ASP A 47 3.75 -11.03 15.05
CA ASP A 47 3.27 -12.41 14.98
C ASP A 47 4.43 -13.40 15.15
N THR A 48 4.28 -14.28 16.14
CA THR A 48 5.27 -15.31 16.48
C THR A 48 5.17 -16.52 15.56
N TRP A 49 5.21 -16.34 14.25
CA TRP A 49 5.40 -17.42 13.28
C TRP A 49 6.23 -16.84 12.13
N GLY A 50 7.45 -17.35 11.95
CA GLY A 50 8.42 -16.87 10.97
C GLY A 50 8.00 -17.07 9.51
N GLN A 51 6.97 -16.34 9.08
CA GLN A 51 6.65 -16.02 7.71
C GLN A 51 6.51 -14.50 7.61
N PRO A 52 6.92 -13.87 6.48
CA PRO A 52 6.69 -12.45 6.28
C PRO A 52 5.17 -12.22 6.29
N ALA A 53 4.68 -11.47 7.28
CA ALA A 53 3.29 -11.06 7.34
C ALA A 53 2.96 -10.30 6.05
N THR A 54 2.05 -10.84 5.25
CA THR A 54 1.59 -10.25 3.98
C THR A 54 0.64 -9.07 4.18
N THR A 55 0.62 -8.44 5.37
CA THR A 55 -0.22 -7.26 5.65
C THR A 55 0.53 -6.22 6.47
N ASP A 56 0.93 -5.13 5.82
CA ASP A 56 1.49 -3.88 6.40
C ASP A 56 0.46 -3.11 7.27
N LYS A 57 -0.29 -3.77 8.16
CA LYS A 57 -1.39 -3.14 8.92
C LYS A 57 -1.08 -3.09 10.41
N VAL A 58 -1.06 -1.88 10.98
CA VAL A 58 -0.88 -1.64 12.41
C VAL A 58 -2.25 -1.58 13.10
N TRP A 59 -2.48 -2.45 14.07
CA TRP A 59 -3.75 -2.57 14.78
C TRP A 59 -3.70 -1.91 16.15
N THR A 60 -4.75 -1.14 16.48
CA THR A 60 -5.09 -0.75 17.85
C THR A 60 -5.96 -1.84 18.47
N VAL A 61 -5.55 -2.35 19.63
CA VAL A 61 -6.22 -3.46 20.32
C VAL A 61 -6.76 -2.97 21.67
N VAL A 62 -8.07 -3.04 21.88
CA VAL A 62 -8.70 -2.65 23.15
C VAL A 62 -9.27 -3.88 23.85
N ALA A 63 -8.67 -4.22 24.99
CA ALA A 63 -9.07 -5.37 25.79
C ALA A 63 -10.26 -5.03 26.71
N HIS A 64 -10.95 -6.08 27.17
CA HIS A 64 -11.98 -6.03 28.19
C HIS A 64 -11.71 -7.04 29.30
N ASN A 65 -12.44 -6.92 30.40
CA ASN A 65 -12.27 -7.69 31.64
C ASN A 65 -12.47 -9.22 31.55
N ASN A 66 -12.84 -9.77 30.40
CA ASN A 66 -13.15 -11.21 30.28
C ASN A 66 -12.76 -11.77 28.90
N THR A 67 -11.56 -12.32 28.79
CA THR A 67 -11.01 -12.87 27.54
C THR A 67 -10.96 -14.39 27.50
N GLU A 68 -11.42 -15.08 28.55
CA GLU A 68 -11.39 -16.54 28.64
C GLU A 68 -12.63 -17.20 28.02
N LEU A 69 -12.54 -18.48 27.72
CA LEU A 69 -13.68 -19.26 27.22
C LEU A 69 -14.58 -19.65 28.41
N MET A 70 -15.73 -18.99 28.50
CA MET A 70 -16.69 -19.14 29.60
C MET A 70 -17.72 -20.22 29.28
N LYS A 71 -17.93 -21.16 30.20
CA LYS A 71 -18.95 -22.20 30.08
C LYS A 71 -20.24 -21.81 30.79
N VAL A 72 -21.38 -22.11 30.18
CA VAL A 72 -22.71 -21.72 30.66
C VAL A 72 -23.64 -22.93 30.69
N LYS A 73 -24.33 -23.11 31.82
CA LYS A 73 -25.36 -24.13 32.07
C LYS A 73 -26.49 -23.54 32.90
N GLY A 74 -27.69 -24.11 32.79
CA GLY A 74 -28.84 -23.77 33.64
C GLY A 74 -29.55 -22.47 33.26
N SER A 75 -29.29 -21.93 32.07
CA SER A 75 -29.91 -20.69 31.58
C SER A 75 -31.20 -20.94 30.80
N THR A 76 -32.19 -20.06 30.98
CA THR A 76 -33.48 -20.06 30.24
C THR A 76 -33.76 -18.69 29.62
N LEU A 77 -34.72 -18.60 28.70
CA LEU A 77 -35.17 -17.31 28.15
C LEU A 77 -35.69 -16.32 29.21
N GLN A 78 -36.33 -16.81 30.29
CA GLN A 78 -36.86 -15.95 31.36
C GLN A 78 -35.79 -15.54 32.36
N ARG A 79 -34.71 -16.32 32.49
CA ARG A 79 -33.55 -16.04 33.34
C ARG A 79 -32.27 -16.36 32.57
N PRO A 80 -31.95 -15.52 31.57
CA PRO A 80 -30.83 -15.81 30.71
C PRO A 80 -29.52 -15.49 31.43
N TYR A 81 -28.46 -16.18 31.04
CA TYR A 81 -27.11 -15.82 31.41
C TYR A 81 -26.71 -14.60 30.60
N THR A 82 -26.22 -13.56 31.29
CA THR A 82 -25.81 -12.30 30.68
C THR A 82 -24.44 -11.91 31.20
N MET A 83 -23.53 -11.53 30.29
CA MET A 83 -22.21 -11.01 30.63
C MET A 83 -21.98 -9.67 29.95
N ARG A 84 -21.63 -8.65 30.74
CA ARG A 84 -21.23 -7.32 30.25
C ARG A 84 -19.72 -7.21 30.16
N PHE A 85 -19.22 -6.61 29.08
CA PHE A 85 -17.81 -6.43 28.84
C PHE A 85 -17.37 -5.01 29.18
N ASN A 86 -16.51 -4.90 30.19
CA ASN A 86 -15.93 -3.63 30.59
C ASN A 86 -14.57 -3.48 29.90
N TYR A 87 -14.51 -2.59 28.93
CA TYR A 87 -13.30 -2.29 28.16
C TYR A 87 -12.35 -1.38 28.95
N SER A 88 -11.06 -1.43 28.61
CA SER A 88 -10.03 -0.59 29.22
C SER A 88 -10.10 0.89 28.83
N ALA A 89 -11.00 1.27 27.90
CA ALA A 89 -11.20 2.63 27.40
C ALA A 89 -12.64 3.10 27.66
N SER A 90 -12.85 4.42 27.75
CA SER A 90 -14.19 5.00 27.94
C SER A 90 -15.07 4.81 26.72
N THR A 91 -16.40 4.90 26.89
CA THR A 91 -17.36 4.79 25.78
C THR A 91 -17.12 5.84 24.70
N GLU A 92 -16.73 7.06 25.08
CA GLU A 92 -16.38 8.14 24.15
C GLU A 92 -15.09 7.84 23.38
N GLN A 93 -14.08 7.27 24.05
CA GLN A 93 -12.82 6.86 23.41
C GLN A 93 -13.06 5.70 22.43
N LEU A 94 -13.86 4.71 22.81
CA LEU A 94 -14.25 3.59 21.94
C LEU A 94 -15.04 4.05 20.73
N SER A 95 -16.05 4.91 20.93
CA SER A 95 -16.84 5.48 19.83
C SER A 95 -15.94 6.26 18.86
N THR A 96 -15.02 7.07 19.39
CA THR A 96 -14.04 7.82 18.60
C THR A 96 -13.11 6.91 17.82
N LEU A 97 -12.52 5.90 18.48
CA LEU A 97 -11.62 4.92 17.86
C LEU A 97 -12.33 4.21 16.71
N VAL A 98 -13.53 3.67 16.97
CA VAL A 98 -14.27 2.94 15.96
C VAL A 98 -14.64 3.85 14.80
N THR A 99 -15.16 5.04 15.07
CA THR A 99 -15.55 6.03 14.05
C THR A 99 -14.37 6.45 13.18
N LYS A 100 -13.20 6.73 13.78
CA LYS A 100 -11.98 7.14 13.07
C LYS A 100 -11.30 5.99 12.32
N SER A 101 -11.44 4.75 12.77
CA SER A 101 -10.73 3.63 12.15
C SER A 101 -11.27 3.29 10.76
N GLU A 102 -10.41 2.91 9.82
CA GLU A 102 -10.84 2.43 8.50
C GLU A 102 -11.61 1.12 8.62
N HIS A 103 -11.11 0.22 9.48
CA HIS A 103 -11.69 -1.08 9.73
C HIS A 103 -11.64 -1.41 11.22
N CYS A 104 -12.68 -2.07 11.72
CA CYS A 104 -12.69 -2.66 13.05
C CYS A 104 -13.29 -4.06 12.99
N GLN A 105 -12.76 -4.95 13.81
CA GLN A 105 -13.23 -6.31 13.92
C GLN A 105 -13.11 -6.85 15.35
N GLN A 106 -13.92 -7.85 15.66
CA GLN A 106 -13.88 -8.56 16.94
C GLN A 106 -14.20 -10.04 16.74
N GLU A 107 -13.39 -10.92 17.34
CA GLU A 107 -13.65 -12.36 17.30
C GLU A 107 -14.82 -12.71 18.24
N VAL A 108 -15.76 -13.50 17.74
CA VAL A 108 -16.82 -14.12 18.54
C VAL A 108 -16.70 -15.63 18.42
N VAL A 109 -16.47 -16.29 19.56
CA VAL A 109 -16.47 -17.74 19.69
C VAL A 109 -17.76 -18.15 20.37
N TYR A 110 -18.53 -19.00 19.72
CA TYR A 110 -19.67 -19.67 20.33
C TYR A 110 -19.59 -21.17 20.02
N ARG A 111 -19.54 -21.99 21.07
CA ARG A 111 -19.56 -23.44 21.03
C ARG A 111 -20.76 -23.93 21.80
N CYS A 112 -21.41 -24.95 21.29
CA CYS A 112 -22.67 -25.42 21.84
C CYS A 112 -22.75 -26.94 21.83
N ARG A 113 -23.49 -27.45 22.79
CA ARG A 113 -24.00 -28.81 22.86
C ARG A 113 -25.45 -28.70 23.27
N LYS A 114 -26.37 -29.12 22.41
CA LYS A 114 -27.82 -28.93 22.60
C LYS A 114 -28.21 -27.51 23.07
N SER A 115 -27.59 -26.48 22.52
CA SER A 115 -27.79 -25.08 22.93
C SER A 115 -27.94 -24.22 21.69
N ARG A 116 -29.19 -23.93 21.33
CA ARG A 116 -29.56 -23.27 20.06
C ARG A 116 -29.39 -21.75 20.13
N LEU A 117 -29.25 -21.12 18.98
CA LEU A 117 -29.14 -19.67 18.82
C LEU A 117 -30.49 -19.06 18.45
N PHE A 118 -31.16 -19.57 17.41
CA PHE A 118 -32.33 -18.95 16.79
C PHE A 118 -33.52 -19.90 16.58
N ASN A 119 -33.30 -21.22 16.62
CA ASN A 119 -34.27 -22.22 16.20
C ASN A 119 -35.46 -22.41 17.17
N THR A 120 -36.33 -21.41 17.27
CA THR A 120 -37.64 -21.44 17.93
C THR A 120 -38.78 -21.30 16.91
N TRP A 121 -39.95 -21.81 17.25
CA TRP A 121 -41.13 -21.82 16.37
C TRP A 121 -41.72 -20.41 16.11
N ASP A 122 -41.43 -19.45 16.98
CA ASP A 122 -41.88 -18.06 16.92
C ASP A 122 -40.80 -17.09 16.38
N GLY A 123 -39.60 -17.58 16.07
CA GLY A 123 -38.47 -16.78 15.59
C GLY A 123 -37.79 -15.92 16.66
N THR A 124 -38.16 -16.08 17.93
CA THR A 124 -37.52 -15.39 19.06
C THR A 124 -36.10 -15.94 19.27
N PRO A 125 -35.05 -15.09 19.21
CA PRO A 125 -33.68 -15.55 19.40
C PRO A 125 -33.46 -16.04 20.84
N LEU A 126 -32.79 -17.17 21.00
CA LEU A 126 -32.41 -17.76 22.28
C LEU A 126 -31.11 -17.18 22.83
N SER A 127 -30.22 -16.74 21.95
CA SER A 127 -28.95 -16.10 22.30
C SER A 127 -28.63 -14.96 21.34
N TRP A 128 -28.07 -13.87 21.86
CA TRP A 128 -27.73 -12.67 21.10
C TRP A 128 -26.60 -11.91 21.78
N TRP A 129 -26.00 -10.95 21.08
CA TRP A 129 -25.09 -9.98 21.66
C TRP A 129 -25.66 -8.57 21.53
N VAL A 130 -25.11 -7.64 22.29
CA VAL A 130 -25.55 -6.23 22.32
C VAL A 130 -24.40 -5.36 21.84
N ASP A 131 -24.72 -4.41 20.98
CA ASP A 131 -23.74 -3.50 20.40
C ASP A 131 -23.41 -2.30 21.31
N ARG A 132 -22.55 -1.41 20.82
CA ARG A 132 -22.15 -0.18 21.52
C ARG A 132 -23.30 0.80 21.80
N SER A 133 -24.40 0.72 21.06
CA SER A 133 -25.60 1.55 21.24
C SER A 133 -26.65 0.92 22.16
N GLY A 134 -26.42 -0.30 22.63
CA GLY A 134 -27.40 -1.03 23.45
C GLY A 134 -28.44 -1.79 22.63
N GLU A 135 -28.28 -1.90 21.30
CA GLU A 135 -29.20 -2.65 20.45
C GLU A 135 -28.81 -4.13 20.38
N ARG A 136 -29.83 -4.99 20.36
CA ARG A 136 -29.65 -6.45 20.28
C ARG A 136 -29.31 -6.84 18.85
N ARG A 137 -28.28 -7.66 18.69
CA ARG A 137 -27.80 -8.16 17.39
C ARG A 137 -27.88 -9.68 17.37
N THR A 138 -28.50 -10.19 16.30
CA THR A 138 -28.83 -11.61 16.13
C THR A 138 -28.13 -12.20 14.92
N TYR A 139 -26.97 -11.69 14.54
CA TYR A 139 -26.08 -12.31 13.57
C TYR A 139 -24.80 -12.72 14.28
N TRP A 140 -24.20 -13.83 13.85
CA TRP A 140 -22.92 -14.30 14.38
C TRP A 140 -21.87 -14.29 13.28
N GLY A 141 -20.60 -14.46 13.67
CA GLY A 141 -19.43 -14.14 12.87
C GLY A 141 -19.55 -14.48 11.38
N GLY A 142 -19.04 -13.57 10.52
CA GLY A 142 -19.07 -13.70 9.06
C GLY A 142 -20.31 -13.10 8.38
N PHE A 143 -21.43 -12.88 9.08
CA PHE A 143 -22.68 -12.40 8.49
C PHE A 143 -22.94 -10.89 8.65
N LEU A 144 -23.73 -10.30 7.76
CA LEU A 144 -24.15 -8.88 7.80
C LEU A 144 -25.30 -8.64 8.80
N PRO A 145 -25.49 -7.40 9.28
CA PRO A 145 -26.63 -7.04 10.11
C PRO A 145 -28.01 -7.40 9.55
N GLY A 146 -28.97 -7.66 10.45
CA GLY A 146 -30.40 -7.78 10.13
C GLY A 146 -30.87 -9.18 9.75
N VAL A 147 -29.98 -10.18 9.79
CA VAL A 147 -30.29 -11.55 9.37
C VAL A 147 -29.84 -12.54 10.45
N GLN A 148 -30.73 -13.46 10.85
CA GLN A 148 -30.48 -14.47 11.88
C GLN A 148 -29.67 -15.66 11.36
N GLN A 149 -28.41 -15.42 10.97
CA GLN A 149 -27.54 -16.42 10.35
C GLN A 149 -26.09 -16.35 10.88
N CYS A 150 -25.32 -17.41 10.60
CA CYS A 150 -23.93 -17.58 10.99
C CYS A 150 -23.04 -17.82 9.76
N SER A 151 -21.70 -17.75 9.91
CA SER A 151 -20.72 -17.93 8.82
C SER A 151 -20.99 -19.16 7.95
N CYS A 152 -21.33 -20.30 8.56
CA CYS A 152 -21.47 -21.55 7.84
C CYS A 152 -22.55 -21.50 6.75
N SER A 153 -23.56 -20.63 6.92
CA SER A 153 -24.63 -20.45 5.95
C SER A 153 -24.16 -19.67 4.72
N LEU A 154 -23.18 -18.77 4.87
CA LEU A 154 -22.56 -18.07 3.73
C LEU A 154 -21.55 -18.96 3.02
N ASP A 155 -20.81 -19.75 3.78
CA ASP A 155 -19.78 -20.66 3.26
C ASP A 155 -20.37 -21.97 2.71
N GLU A 156 -21.71 -22.13 2.76
CA GLU A 156 -22.47 -23.31 2.36
C GLU A 156 -21.94 -24.63 2.97
N ASN A 157 -21.50 -24.57 4.23
CA ASN A 157 -20.79 -25.67 4.91
C ASN A 157 -21.34 -25.99 6.30
N CYS A 158 -22.57 -25.58 6.61
CA CYS A 158 -23.20 -25.94 7.88
C CYS A 158 -23.30 -27.47 8.03
N ILE A 159 -23.12 -27.95 9.27
CA ILE A 159 -23.19 -29.37 9.64
C ILE A 159 -24.52 -30.01 9.21
N ASP A 160 -25.58 -29.22 9.21
CA ASP A 160 -26.90 -29.57 8.71
C ASP A 160 -27.46 -28.37 7.96
N MET A 161 -27.59 -28.51 6.64
CA MET A 161 -28.00 -27.44 5.73
C MET A 161 -29.47 -27.00 5.92
N ASN A 162 -30.25 -27.68 6.75
CA ASN A 162 -31.59 -27.22 7.13
C ASN A 162 -31.56 -26.07 8.16
N TYR A 163 -30.40 -25.76 8.72
CA TYR A 163 -30.21 -24.70 9.71
C TYR A 163 -29.15 -23.70 9.24
N PHE A 164 -29.34 -22.43 9.60
CA PHE A 164 -28.42 -21.35 9.22
C PHE A 164 -27.23 -21.16 10.18
N CYS A 165 -27.18 -21.97 11.25
CA CYS A 165 -26.12 -22.00 12.24
C CYS A 165 -25.92 -23.45 12.71
N ASN A 166 -24.68 -23.84 12.96
CA ASN A 166 -24.36 -25.19 13.41
C ASN A 166 -24.98 -25.52 14.77
N CYS A 167 -25.11 -24.54 15.65
CA CYS A 167 -25.71 -24.69 16.97
C CYS A 167 -27.22 -24.87 16.96
N ASP A 168 -27.89 -24.47 15.88
CA ASP A 168 -29.34 -24.62 15.73
C ASP A 168 -29.77 -26.05 15.38
N ALA A 169 -28.82 -26.90 14.95
CA ALA A 169 -29.04 -28.32 14.71
C ALA A 169 -29.20 -29.17 15.99
N ASP A 170 -29.12 -28.55 17.17
CA ASP A 170 -29.43 -29.14 18.50
C ASP A 170 -28.75 -30.49 18.81
N ARG A 171 -27.48 -30.66 18.41
CA ARG A 171 -26.76 -31.93 18.53
C ARG A 171 -26.16 -32.18 19.92
N GLU A 172 -26.02 -33.46 20.27
CA GLU A 172 -25.30 -33.96 21.46
C GLU A 172 -23.77 -33.80 21.36
N SER A 173 -23.24 -33.73 20.15
CA SER A 173 -21.83 -33.42 19.91
C SER A 173 -21.61 -31.91 19.95
N TRP A 174 -20.40 -31.48 20.32
CA TRP A 174 -20.04 -30.07 20.24
C TRP A 174 -20.06 -29.56 18.81
N ALA A 175 -20.80 -28.47 18.59
CA ALA A 175 -20.79 -27.67 17.38
C ALA A 175 -20.23 -26.27 17.67
N ASN A 176 -19.91 -25.50 16.63
CA ASN A 176 -19.40 -24.15 16.78
C ASN A 176 -19.89 -23.23 15.65
N ASP A 177 -20.12 -21.98 16.01
CA ASP A 177 -20.45 -20.88 15.09
C ASP A 177 -19.47 -19.72 15.36
N THR A 178 -18.18 -20.05 15.38
CA THR A 178 -17.11 -19.07 15.61
C THR A 178 -16.88 -18.22 14.36
N GLY A 179 -16.65 -16.93 14.53
CA GLY A 179 -16.25 -16.07 13.42
C GLY A 179 -15.88 -14.65 13.83
N ILE A 180 -15.81 -13.77 12.85
CA ILE A 180 -15.42 -12.37 13.02
C ILE A 180 -16.65 -11.47 12.85
N LEU A 181 -16.87 -10.58 13.80
CA LEU A 181 -17.77 -9.44 13.67
C LEU A 181 -16.97 -8.28 13.08
N SER A 182 -17.31 -7.85 11.87
CA SER A 182 -16.59 -6.79 11.14
C SER A 182 -17.46 -5.59 10.77
N TYR A 183 -18.75 -5.63 11.11
CA TYR A 183 -19.63 -4.48 10.91
C TYR A 183 -19.33 -3.39 11.95
N LYS A 184 -18.51 -2.43 11.53
CA LYS A 184 -17.88 -1.41 12.37
C LYS A 184 -18.88 -0.67 13.27
N ASP A 185 -20.07 -0.35 12.77
CA ASP A 185 -21.01 0.50 13.51
C ASP A 185 -21.67 -0.18 14.71
N HIS A 186 -21.57 -1.50 14.82
CA HIS A 186 -22.06 -2.25 15.98
C HIS A 186 -20.95 -2.61 16.98
N LEU A 187 -19.68 -2.38 16.63
CA LEU A 187 -18.57 -2.69 17.51
C LEU A 187 -18.29 -1.54 18.48
N PRO A 188 -17.73 -1.84 19.67
CA PRO A 188 -17.47 -3.18 20.20
C PRO A 188 -18.72 -3.89 20.76
N VAL A 189 -18.63 -5.21 20.97
CA VAL A 189 -19.65 -6.00 21.70
C VAL A 189 -19.68 -5.56 23.16
N SER A 190 -20.81 -5.05 23.65
CA SER A 190 -20.98 -4.56 25.02
C SER A 190 -21.51 -5.62 25.98
N GLU A 191 -22.33 -6.55 25.48
CA GLU A 191 -22.96 -7.61 26.27
C GLU A 191 -23.20 -8.86 25.42
N ILE A 192 -23.21 -10.04 26.05
CA ILE A 192 -23.66 -11.30 25.44
C ILE A 192 -24.70 -11.97 26.34
N THR A 193 -25.74 -12.53 25.70
CA THR A 193 -26.84 -13.23 26.38
C THR A 193 -27.02 -14.63 25.80
N ILE A 194 -27.13 -15.64 26.68
CA ILE A 194 -27.28 -17.05 26.32
C ILE A 194 -28.48 -17.62 27.07
N GLY A 195 -29.47 -18.16 26.36
CA GLY A 195 -30.76 -18.55 26.92
C GLY A 195 -31.17 -20.03 26.82
N ASP A 196 -30.44 -20.89 26.12
CA ASP A 196 -30.84 -22.30 25.90
C ASP A 196 -29.83 -23.28 26.50
N THR A 197 -29.60 -23.24 27.82
CA THR A 197 -28.68 -24.17 28.51
C THR A 197 -29.28 -24.92 29.71
N ASN A 198 -30.61 -24.88 29.89
CA ASN A 198 -31.29 -25.55 31.00
C ASN A 198 -31.83 -26.95 30.66
N ARG A 199 -31.67 -27.42 29.41
CA ARG A 199 -32.12 -28.76 28.99
C ARG A 199 -31.09 -29.83 29.37
N THR A 200 -31.53 -31.08 29.49
CA THR A 200 -30.63 -32.21 29.78
C THR A 200 -29.54 -32.33 28.71
N GLY A 201 -28.27 -32.26 29.14
CA GLY A 201 -27.10 -32.32 28.26
C GLY A 201 -26.78 -31.01 27.55
N SER A 202 -27.53 -29.94 27.82
CA SER A 202 -27.35 -28.64 27.18
C SER A 202 -26.25 -27.81 27.84
N GLU A 203 -25.35 -27.29 27.04
CA GLU A 203 -24.19 -26.51 27.46
C GLU A 203 -23.76 -25.56 26.33
N ALA A 204 -23.34 -24.36 26.70
CA ALA A 204 -22.68 -23.42 25.79
C ALA A 204 -21.31 -23.03 26.34
N ALA A 205 -20.38 -22.70 25.45
CA ALA A 205 -19.12 -22.08 25.80
C ALA A 205 -18.84 -20.92 24.84
N TYR A 206 -18.60 -19.72 25.36
CA TYR A 206 -18.41 -18.52 24.56
C TYR A 206 -17.12 -17.78 24.92
N ARG A 207 -16.60 -17.00 23.98
CA ARG A 207 -15.50 -16.05 24.19
C ARG A 207 -15.65 -14.88 23.24
N ILE A 208 -15.48 -13.66 23.75
CA ILE A 208 -15.36 -12.44 22.94
C ILE A 208 -13.89 -12.03 22.96
N GLY A 209 -13.32 -11.81 21.77
CA GLY A 209 -11.96 -11.29 21.62
C GLY A 209 -11.89 -9.78 21.86
N PRO A 210 -10.69 -9.20 22.00
CA PRO A 210 -10.54 -7.75 22.11
C PRO A 210 -11.00 -7.04 20.83
N LEU A 211 -11.33 -5.75 20.93
CA LEU A 211 -11.64 -4.92 19.76
C LEU A 211 -10.34 -4.64 19.01
N HIS A 212 -10.29 -5.01 17.73
CA HIS A 212 -9.17 -4.73 16.84
C HIS A 212 -9.59 -3.70 15.81
N CYS A 213 -8.92 -2.55 15.75
CA CYS A 213 -9.15 -1.53 14.73
C CYS A 213 -7.85 -1.12 14.05
N TYR A 214 -7.85 -0.87 12.74
CA TYR A 214 -6.70 -0.29 12.04
C TYR A 214 -7.11 0.79 11.05
N GLY A 215 -6.10 1.55 10.63
CA GLY A 215 -6.25 2.65 9.68
C GLY A 215 -6.89 3.87 10.34
N ASP A 216 -6.84 4.99 9.62
CA ASP A 216 -7.52 6.22 9.99
C ASP A 216 -8.27 6.70 8.76
N ARG A 217 -9.61 6.54 8.79
CA ARG A 217 -10.54 6.98 7.75
C ARG A 217 -10.34 8.46 7.44
N PHE A 218 -9.95 9.27 8.42
CA PHE A 218 -9.85 10.71 8.28
C PHE A 218 -8.43 11.24 8.12
N PHE A 219 -7.40 10.40 8.19
CA PHE A 219 -6.05 10.86 7.86
C PHE A 219 -5.93 11.22 6.37
N TRP A 220 -6.61 10.48 5.48
CA TRP A 220 -6.66 10.75 4.03
C TRP A 220 -7.76 11.70 3.60
N ASN A 221 -8.74 11.93 4.47
CA ASN A 221 -9.86 12.82 4.24
C ASN A 221 -9.36 14.22 3.86
N ALA A 222 -9.40 14.50 2.56
CA ALA A 222 -8.84 15.69 1.95
C ALA A 222 -9.79 16.28 0.90
N ALA A 223 -9.64 17.58 0.68
CA ALA A 223 -10.30 18.28 -0.41
C ALA A 223 -9.28 19.15 -1.16
N SER A 224 -9.43 19.20 -2.48
CA SER A 224 -8.62 20.05 -3.36
C SER A 224 -9.44 21.19 -3.91
N PHE A 225 -8.94 22.41 -3.74
CA PHE A 225 -9.56 23.64 -4.18
C PHE A 225 -8.83 24.16 -5.42
N TYR A 226 -9.54 24.26 -6.54
CA TYR A 226 -8.96 24.71 -7.82
C TYR A 226 -9.39 26.11 -8.24
N GLN A 227 -10.35 26.70 -7.52
CA GLN A 227 -10.89 28.03 -7.80
C GLN A 227 -10.92 28.85 -6.51
N GLU A 228 -10.42 30.08 -6.54
CA GLU A 228 -10.40 30.98 -5.37
C GLU A 228 -11.82 31.34 -4.88
N SER A 229 -12.82 31.17 -5.74
CA SER A 229 -14.24 31.40 -5.41
C SER A 229 -14.93 30.17 -4.80
N SER A 230 -14.26 29.01 -4.76
CA SER A 230 -14.80 27.76 -4.22
C SER A 230 -14.58 27.65 -2.71
N TYR A 231 -15.49 26.97 -2.02
CA TYR A 231 -15.40 26.73 -0.57
C TYR A 231 -16.25 25.52 -0.19
N LEU A 232 -15.88 24.85 0.90
CA LEU A 232 -16.75 23.93 1.61
C LEU A 232 -17.43 24.66 2.77
N HIS A 233 -18.65 24.24 3.14
CA HIS A 233 -19.34 24.80 4.29
C HIS A 233 -19.84 23.70 5.24
N PHE A 234 -19.67 23.95 6.54
CA PHE A 234 -20.04 23.09 7.66
C PHE A 234 -20.92 23.85 8.66
N PRO A 235 -21.58 23.15 9.60
CA PRO A 235 -22.28 23.81 10.71
C PRO A 235 -21.39 24.79 11.46
N THR A 236 -22.01 25.80 12.09
CA THR A 236 -21.31 26.83 12.86
C THR A 236 -20.41 26.21 13.92
N LEU A 237 -19.16 26.71 13.97
CA LEU A 237 -18.15 26.24 14.90
C LEU A 237 -18.58 26.51 16.35
N GLN A 238 -18.53 25.47 17.19
CA GLN A 238 -18.79 25.58 18.62
C GLN A 238 -17.53 26.09 19.33
N ALA A 239 -17.30 27.41 19.33
CA ALA A 239 -16.04 28.03 19.80
C ALA A 239 -16.22 29.10 20.90
N GLU A 240 -17.36 29.13 21.59
CA GLU A 240 -17.73 30.22 22.51
C GLU A 240 -16.64 30.51 23.55
N LEU A 241 -16.22 29.50 24.31
CA LEU A 241 -15.21 29.64 25.38
C LEU A 241 -13.85 29.03 25.04
N SER A 242 -13.83 28.00 24.19
CA SER A 242 -12.62 27.33 23.77
C SER A 242 -12.80 26.71 22.38
N THR A 243 -11.73 26.66 21.61
CA THR A 243 -11.69 25.93 20.35
C THR A 243 -10.30 25.38 20.07
N ASP A 244 -10.25 24.18 19.47
CA ASP A 244 -9.04 23.57 18.90
C ASP A 244 -9.29 23.31 17.43
N ILE A 245 -8.37 23.75 16.57
CA ILE A 245 -8.44 23.60 15.12
C ILE A 245 -7.11 23.01 14.66
N SER A 246 -7.15 21.87 13.97
CA SER A 246 -5.95 21.29 13.39
C SER A 246 -6.19 20.71 11.99
N PHE A 247 -5.21 20.85 11.10
CA PHE A 247 -5.28 20.33 9.73
C PHE A 247 -3.90 20.29 9.08
N TYR A 248 -3.82 19.60 7.93
CA TYR A 248 -2.68 19.70 7.02
C TYR A 248 -3.07 20.50 5.78
N PHE A 249 -2.14 21.25 5.21
CA PHE A 249 -2.31 21.90 3.91
C PHE A 249 -1.15 21.64 2.96
N LYS A 250 -1.43 21.71 1.65
CA LYS A 250 -0.44 21.62 0.56
C LYS A 250 -0.80 22.62 -0.52
N THR A 251 0.09 23.53 -0.88
CA THR A 251 -0.18 24.57 -1.87
C THR A 251 1.06 25.02 -2.63
N THR A 252 0.84 25.69 -3.76
CA THR A 252 1.84 26.51 -4.46
C THR A 252 1.44 27.99 -4.46
N ALA A 253 0.22 28.32 -4.02
CA ALA A 253 -0.28 29.68 -3.95
C ALA A 253 0.44 30.47 -2.84
N PRO A 254 0.74 31.76 -3.05
CA PRO A 254 1.46 32.56 -2.07
C PRO A 254 0.59 32.98 -0.86
N THR A 255 -0.73 32.93 -1.01
CA THR A 255 -1.72 33.35 -0.01
C THR A 255 -3.01 32.54 -0.14
N GLY A 256 -3.81 32.46 0.93
CA GLY A 256 -5.15 31.89 0.85
C GLY A 256 -5.79 31.62 2.22
N ILE A 257 -7.11 31.73 2.30
CA ILE A 257 -7.88 31.50 3.54
C ILE A 257 -8.21 30.01 3.69
N PHE A 258 -7.70 29.37 4.75
CA PHE A 258 -7.96 27.97 5.04
C PHE A 258 -9.33 27.75 5.66
N LEU A 259 -9.71 28.60 6.62
CA LEU A 259 -10.95 28.47 7.37
C LEU A 259 -11.42 29.84 7.88
N GLU A 260 -12.73 30.07 7.82
CA GLU A 260 -13.38 31.28 8.33
C GLU A 260 -14.76 30.96 8.91
N ASN A 261 -15.07 31.51 10.09
CA ASN A 261 -16.43 31.60 10.60
C ASN A 261 -16.69 33.03 11.08
N LEU A 262 -17.82 33.60 10.68
CA LEU A 262 -18.21 34.97 10.99
C LEU A 262 -19.34 35.00 12.04
N GLY A 263 -19.31 36.06 12.85
CA GLY A 263 -20.38 36.54 13.70
C GLY A 263 -20.88 37.91 13.23
N ILE A 264 -21.61 38.63 14.08
CA ILE A 264 -22.07 40.00 13.77
C ILE A 264 -20.91 41.00 13.82
N ARG A 265 -20.04 40.84 14.83
CA ARG A 265 -18.82 41.63 15.04
C ARG A 265 -17.60 40.72 15.21
N ASP A 266 -17.85 39.52 15.71
CA ASP A 266 -16.87 38.49 15.98
C ASP A 266 -16.47 37.74 14.72
N PHE A 267 -15.26 37.19 14.70
CA PHE A 267 -14.84 36.23 13.69
C PHE A 267 -13.72 35.35 14.20
N ILE A 268 -13.48 34.25 13.48
CA ILE A 268 -12.29 33.41 13.63
C ILE A 268 -11.80 32.97 12.25
N ARG A 269 -10.50 33.09 12.00
CA ARG A 269 -9.88 32.80 10.69
C ARG A 269 -8.49 32.20 10.84
N VAL A 270 -8.17 31.23 9.98
CA VAL A 270 -6.80 30.73 9.75
C VAL A 270 -6.46 30.90 8.27
N GLU A 271 -5.31 31.48 7.96
CA GLU A 271 -4.90 31.78 6.58
C GLU A 271 -3.39 31.66 6.36
N LEU A 272 -3.00 31.42 5.11
CA LEU A 272 -1.65 31.67 4.63
C LEU A 272 -1.58 33.14 4.21
N SER A 273 -0.95 33.97 5.03
CA SER A 273 -0.86 35.43 4.80
C SER A 273 0.30 35.82 3.88
N SER A 274 1.31 34.97 3.77
CA SER A 274 2.40 35.08 2.80
C SER A 274 3.01 33.69 2.55
N PRO A 275 3.89 33.52 1.54
CA PRO A 275 4.49 32.23 1.23
C PRO A 275 5.16 31.52 2.41
N SER A 276 5.55 32.22 3.47
CA SER A 276 6.22 31.66 4.65
C SER A 276 5.53 31.97 5.98
N THR A 277 4.31 32.53 5.98
CA THR A 277 3.62 32.92 7.22
C THR A 277 2.18 32.42 7.23
N VAL A 278 1.85 31.63 8.26
CA VAL A 278 0.46 31.28 8.60
C VAL A 278 0.00 32.20 9.72
N THR A 279 -1.22 32.69 9.59
CA THR A 279 -1.84 33.60 10.54
C THR A 279 -3.11 32.97 11.11
N PHE A 280 -3.27 33.07 12.43
CA PHE A 280 -4.49 32.78 13.15
C PHE A 280 -5.03 34.07 13.75
N SER A 281 -6.26 34.44 13.42
CA SER A 281 -6.88 35.68 13.89
C SER A 281 -8.31 35.46 14.36
N PHE A 282 -8.71 36.22 15.37
CA PHE A 282 -10.07 36.21 15.89
C PHE A 282 -10.43 37.53 16.55
N ASP A 283 -11.71 37.85 16.59
CA ASP A 283 -12.26 39.01 17.32
C ASP A 283 -13.46 38.55 18.16
N VAL A 284 -13.51 39.00 19.40
CA VAL A 284 -14.55 38.72 20.41
C VAL A 284 -15.32 39.98 20.83
N GLY A 285 -15.17 41.07 20.06
CA GLY A 285 -15.83 42.36 20.28
C GLY A 285 -14.91 43.48 20.76
N ASN A 286 -13.63 43.19 21.04
CA ASN A 286 -12.63 44.16 21.52
C ASN A 286 -11.57 44.49 20.46
N GLY A 287 -11.74 44.04 19.22
CA GLY A 287 -10.77 44.16 18.15
C GLY A 287 -10.01 42.86 17.90
N PRO A 288 -9.37 42.74 16.72
CA PRO A 288 -8.78 41.48 16.28
C PRO A 288 -7.47 41.17 17.01
N VAL A 289 -7.38 39.96 17.56
CA VAL A 289 -6.13 39.34 18.00
C VAL A 289 -5.52 38.58 16.82
N VAL A 290 -4.21 38.73 16.60
CA VAL A 290 -3.51 38.12 15.46
C VAL A 290 -2.23 37.43 15.93
N LEU A 291 -2.14 36.12 15.65
CA LEU A 291 -0.96 35.28 15.87
C LEU A 291 -0.36 34.91 14.52
N ALA A 292 0.94 35.12 14.34
CA ALA A 292 1.65 34.80 13.10
C ALA A 292 2.82 33.85 13.34
N ALA A 293 2.79 32.69 12.70
CA ALA A 293 3.88 31.72 12.68
C ALA A 293 4.66 31.86 11.37
N LYS A 294 5.88 32.41 11.46
CA LYS A 294 6.77 32.66 10.32
C LYS A 294 7.83 31.57 10.21
N SER A 295 7.87 30.90 9.06
CA SER A 295 8.89 29.93 8.67
C SER A 295 10.09 30.60 8.01
N HIS A 296 11.26 30.00 8.14
CA HIS A 296 12.46 30.40 7.40
C HIS A 296 12.45 29.93 5.95
N VAL A 297 11.65 28.91 5.64
CA VAL A 297 11.45 28.37 4.29
C VAL A 297 10.02 28.65 3.82
N PRO A 298 9.77 28.79 2.52
CA PRO A 298 8.40 28.90 2.00
C PRO A 298 7.58 27.64 2.33
N LEU A 299 6.34 27.84 2.75
CA LEU A 299 5.33 26.82 3.05
C LEU A 299 4.41 26.52 1.84
N ASN A 300 4.62 27.21 0.72
CA ASN A 300 3.96 26.95 -0.56
C ASN A 300 4.85 26.12 -1.51
N ASP A 301 5.58 25.16 -0.94
CA ASP A 301 6.58 24.32 -1.59
C ASP A 301 6.00 23.02 -2.19
N LYS A 302 4.67 22.90 -2.24
CA LYS A 302 3.92 21.70 -2.66
C LYS A 302 4.13 20.49 -1.73
N GLN A 303 4.59 20.68 -0.50
CA GLN A 303 4.61 19.66 0.55
C GLN A 303 3.47 19.85 1.55
N TRP A 304 3.24 18.82 2.37
CA TRP A 304 2.26 18.88 3.45
C TRP A 304 2.83 19.58 4.67
N HIS A 305 2.15 20.62 5.14
CA HIS A 305 2.43 21.31 6.39
C HIS A 305 1.30 21.13 7.38
N TYR A 306 1.61 20.96 8.66
CA TYR A 306 0.65 20.81 9.74
C TYR A 306 0.40 22.14 10.44
N VAL A 307 -0.86 22.44 10.74
CA VAL A 307 -1.27 23.65 11.48
C VAL A 307 -2.13 23.23 12.67
N ARG A 308 -1.84 23.80 13.84
CA ARG A 308 -2.65 23.68 15.05
C ARG A 308 -2.88 25.07 15.64
N ALA A 309 -4.14 25.45 15.79
CA ALA A 309 -4.56 26.72 16.35
C ALA A 309 -5.55 26.47 17.50
N GLU A 310 -5.27 27.04 18.66
CA GLU A 310 -6.10 26.86 19.85
C GLU A 310 -6.48 28.20 20.44
N ARG A 311 -7.67 28.26 21.04
CA ARG A 311 -8.13 29.39 21.84
C ARG A 311 -8.84 28.87 23.07
N ASN A 312 -8.60 29.50 24.21
CA ASN A 312 -9.39 29.35 25.42
C ASN A 312 -9.62 30.74 26.06
N VAL A 313 -10.22 30.77 27.25
CA VAL A 313 -10.56 32.02 27.96
C VAL A 313 -9.35 32.78 28.54
N LYS A 314 -8.16 32.18 28.53
CA LYS A 314 -6.91 32.73 29.06
C LYS A 314 -5.92 33.10 27.96
N GLU A 315 -5.85 32.31 26.91
CA GLU A 315 -4.84 32.46 25.86
C GLU A 315 -5.31 31.87 24.53
N ALA A 316 -4.62 32.26 23.47
CA ALA A 316 -4.68 31.64 22.15
C ALA A 316 -3.28 31.22 21.71
N SER A 317 -3.19 30.15 20.92
CA SER A 317 -1.92 29.62 20.42
C SER A 317 -1.98 29.22 18.95
N LEU A 318 -0.82 29.26 18.29
CA LEU A 318 -0.63 28.82 16.91
C LEU A 318 0.72 28.09 16.78
N GLN A 319 0.68 26.89 16.21
CA GLN A 319 1.84 26.11 15.81
C GLN A 319 1.71 25.70 14.35
N VAL A 320 2.83 25.76 13.63
CA VAL A 320 2.95 25.28 12.25
C VAL A 320 4.16 24.36 12.20
N ASP A 321 3.97 23.13 11.75
CA ASP A 321 4.98 22.06 11.78
C ASP A 321 5.68 21.97 13.15
N GLN A 322 7.01 22.01 13.16
CA GLN A 322 7.84 22.03 14.37
C GLN A 322 8.33 23.45 14.72
N LEU A 323 7.72 24.50 14.15
CA LEU A 323 8.07 25.86 14.50
C LEU A 323 7.70 26.16 15.97
N PRO A 324 8.39 27.12 16.62
CA PRO A 324 8.08 27.52 17.98
C PRO A 324 6.62 27.93 18.14
N LEU A 325 5.97 27.43 19.19
CA LEU A 325 4.60 27.79 19.54
C LEU A 325 4.48 29.30 19.74
N ARG A 326 3.50 29.91 19.08
CA ARG A 326 3.11 31.32 19.30
C ARG A 326 1.92 31.36 20.21
N TYR A 327 1.91 32.27 21.17
CA TYR A 327 0.80 32.46 22.10
C TYR A 327 0.48 33.94 22.27
N ALA A 328 -0.78 34.23 22.60
CA ALA A 328 -1.28 35.56 22.94
C ALA A 328 -2.22 35.42 24.14
N GLU A 329 -2.02 36.25 25.16
CA GLU A 329 -2.91 36.30 26.32
C GLU A 329 -4.26 36.94 25.95
N ALA A 330 -5.32 36.46 26.58
CA ALA A 330 -6.65 37.03 26.41
C ALA A 330 -6.71 38.43 27.05
N PRO A 331 -7.34 39.43 26.39
CA PRO A 331 -7.51 40.77 26.95
C PRO A 331 -8.18 40.73 28.33
N ALA A 332 -7.77 41.63 29.24
CA ALA A 332 -8.33 41.71 30.59
C ALA A 332 -9.83 42.08 30.60
N ASP A 333 -10.30 42.78 29.57
CA ASP A 333 -11.66 43.28 29.43
C ASP A 333 -12.66 42.19 28.98
N GLY A 334 -13.43 41.67 29.93
CA GLY A 334 -14.83 41.18 29.87
C GLY A 334 -15.36 40.26 28.76
N HIS A 335 -15.04 40.51 27.49
CA HIS A 335 -15.58 39.80 26.34
C HIS A 335 -14.82 38.49 26.10
N ARG A 336 -15.26 37.42 26.76
CA ARG A 336 -14.64 36.09 26.69
C ARG A 336 -15.31 35.15 25.69
N ARG A 337 -16.53 35.48 25.25
CA ARG A 337 -17.38 34.63 24.42
C ARG A 337 -17.24 35.02 22.96
N LEU A 338 -16.86 34.05 22.12
CA LEU A 338 -16.85 34.20 20.68
C LEU A 338 -18.23 33.83 20.11
N GLN A 339 -18.98 34.82 19.63
CA GLN A 339 -20.35 34.66 19.14
C GLN A 339 -20.41 34.54 17.62
N LEU A 340 -20.35 33.31 17.13
CA LEU A 340 -20.44 32.98 15.71
C LEU A 340 -21.88 32.66 15.31
N ASN A 341 -22.31 33.12 14.13
CA ASN A 341 -23.67 32.87 13.61
C ASN A 341 -23.70 32.43 12.15
N SER A 342 -22.61 32.57 11.41
CA SER A 342 -22.50 32.03 10.05
C SER A 342 -22.17 30.54 10.07
N GLN A 343 -22.31 29.90 8.91
CA GLN A 343 -21.68 28.60 8.66
C GLN A 343 -20.15 28.74 8.69
N LEU A 344 -19.48 27.62 8.96
CA LEU A 344 -18.02 27.51 8.89
C LEU A 344 -17.61 27.30 7.43
N PHE A 345 -16.83 28.22 6.88
CA PHE A 345 -16.27 28.13 5.53
C PHE A 345 -14.86 27.53 5.58
N VAL A 346 -14.54 26.62 4.66
CA VAL A 346 -13.25 25.95 4.53
C VAL A 346 -12.75 26.08 3.10
N GLY A 347 -11.50 26.49 2.94
CA GLY A 347 -10.83 26.75 1.67
C GLY A 347 -11.29 28.02 0.94
N GLY A 348 -12.15 28.83 1.57
CA GLY A 348 -12.64 30.08 1.01
C GLY A 348 -13.52 30.83 2.00
N THR A 349 -14.20 31.86 1.50
CA THR A 349 -15.01 32.78 2.29
C THR A 349 -16.40 32.97 1.69
N ALA A 350 -17.33 33.51 2.49
CA ALA A 350 -18.66 33.85 2.00
C ALA A 350 -18.62 34.87 0.83
N SER A 351 -17.62 35.75 0.81
CA SER A 351 -17.43 36.77 -0.23
C SER A 351 -16.82 36.21 -1.52
N ARG A 352 -16.36 34.95 -1.53
CA ARG A 352 -15.71 34.28 -2.67
C ARG A 352 -14.47 35.02 -3.18
N GLN A 353 -13.77 35.70 -2.26
CA GLN A 353 -12.51 36.38 -2.52
C GLN A 353 -11.42 35.77 -1.65
N HIS A 354 -10.19 35.74 -2.17
CA HIS A 354 -8.99 35.27 -1.47
C HIS A 354 -9.09 33.81 -0.95
N GLY A 355 -9.87 32.97 -1.64
CA GLY A 355 -9.97 31.56 -1.29
C GLY A 355 -8.65 30.83 -1.49
N PHE A 356 -8.50 29.73 -0.75
CA PHE A 356 -7.32 28.89 -0.81
C PHE A 356 -7.31 28.05 -2.09
N LEU A 357 -6.15 27.99 -2.73
CA LEU A 357 -5.86 27.06 -3.83
C LEU A 357 -4.89 26.01 -3.34
N GLY A 358 -5.23 24.73 -3.46
CA GLY A 358 -4.40 23.64 -2.94
C GLY A 358 -5.23 22.58 -2.25
N CYS A 359 -4.61 21.80 -1.37
CA CYS A 359 -5.27 20.74 -0.63
C CYS A 359 -5.33 21.03 0.87
N ILE A 360 -6.45 20.72 1.50
CA ILE A 360 -6.61 20.65 2.96
C ILE A 360 -6.93 19.20 3.32
N ARG A 361 -6.33 18.69 4.40
CA ARG A 361 -6.50 17.30 4.84
C ARG A 361 -6.63 17.19 6.36
N ALA A 362 -7.37 16.18 6.81
CA ALA A 362 -7.54 15.82 8.21
C ALA A 362 -7.96 17.01 9.09
N LEU A 363 -8.88 17.84 8.59
CA LEU A 363 -9.38 19.00 9.33
C LEU A 363 -10.21 18.54 10.54
N SER A 364 -9.73 18.86 11.73
CA SER A 364 -10.40 18.62 12.99
C SER A 364 -10.75 19.93 13.70
N THR A 365 -11.95 19.99 14.25
CA THR A 365 -12.39 21.08 15.14
C THR A 365 -12.93 20.49 16.44
N ASN A 366 -12.37 20.89 17.59
CA ASN A 366 -12.75 20.39 18.91
C ASN A 366 -12.73 18.85 19.02
N GLY A 367 -11.73 18.20 18.41
CA GLY A 367 -11.59 16.75 18.37
C GLY A 367 -12.51 16.02 17.36
N LEU A 368 -13.48 16.71 16.76
CA LEU A 368 -14.34 16.20 15.69
C LEU A 368 -13.66 16.41 14.34
N THR A 369 -13.45 15.33 13.58
CA THR A 369 -12.91 15.42 12.22
C THR A 369 -14.04 15.67 11.22
N LEU A 370 -13.91 16.74 10.42
CA LEU A 370 -14.91 17.13 9.42
C LEU A 370 -14.70 16.36 8.12
N ASP A 371 -15.72 15.67 7.60
CA ASP A 371 -15.63 14.90 6.35
C ASP A 371 -15.56 15.85 5.13
N LEU A 372 -14.34 16.15 4.69
CA LEU A 372 -14.03 17.03 3.56
C LEU A 372 -14.36 16.34 2.23
N GLU A 373 -14.13 15.03 2.12
CA GLU A 373 -14.32 14.29 0.88
C GLU A 373 -15.78 14.21 0.46
N GLU A 374 -16.67 13.81 1.38
CA GLU A 374 -18.11 13.75 1.09
C GLU A 374 -18.65 15.13 0.73
N ARG A 375 -18.14 16.17 1.39
CA ARG A 375 -18.53 17.55 1.09
C ARG A 375 -18.01 18.03 -0.26
N ALA A 376 -16.77 17.68 -0.60
CA ALA A 376 -16.14 18.05 -1.86
C ALA A 376 -16.82 17.39 -3.07
N LYS A 377 -17.27 16.13 -2.97
CA LYS A 377 -18.00 15.44 -4.05
C LYS A 377 -19.23 16.21 -4.54
N MET A 378 -19.85 17.00 -3.66
CA MET A 378 -21.07 17.78 -3.95
C MET A 378 -20.80 19.25 -4.28
N THR A 379 -19.53 19.70 -4.30
CA THR A 379 -19.18 21.13 -4.39
C THR A 379 -18.40 21.45 -5.66
N PRO A 380 -18.92 22.29 -6.58
CA PRO A 380 -18.19 22.72 -7.77
C PRO A 380 -16.90 23.48 -7.43
N GLY A 381 -15.83 23.24 -8.21
CA GLY A 381 -14.52 23.87 -7.98
C GLY A 381 -13.69 23.20 -6.88
N VAL A 382 -14.25 22.21 -6.19
CA VAL A 382 -13.56 21.38 -5.19
C VAL A 382 -13.62 19.91 -5.62
N SER A 383 -12.55 19.14 -5.42
CA SER A 383 -12.55 17.68 -5.61
C SER A 383 -12.23 16.95 -4.32
N ALA A 384 -12.82 15.78 -4.12
CA ALA A 384 -12.42 14.87 -3.04
C ALA A 384 -10.98 14.38 -3.24
N GLY A 385 -10.25 14.21 -2.15
CA GLY A 385 -8.85 13.85 -2.13
C GLY A 385 -7.92 15.00 -2.51
N CYS A 386 -6.63 14.68 -2.63
CA CYS A 386 -5.59 15.56 -3.13
C CYS A 386 -4.82 14.86 -4.25
N PRO A 387 -4.71 15.44 -5.48
CA PRO A 387 -3.96 14.82 -6.57
C PRO A 387 -2.58 14.38 -6.12
N GLY A 388 -2.32 13.10 -6.39
CA GLY A 388 -1.09 12.40 -6.04
C GLY A 388 0.09 12.80 -6.92
N HIS A 389 1.28 12.35 -6.53
CA HIS A 389 2.50 12.56 -7.29
C HIS A 389 2.41 11.95 -8.70
N CYS A 390 1.70 10.83 -8.87
CA CYS A 390 1.56 10.13 -10.14
C CYS A 390 0.69 10.84 -11.19
N SER A 391 0.03 11.95 -10.84
CA SER A 391 -0.89 12.69 -11.71
C SER A 391 -0.24 13.81 -12.54
N GLY A 392 1.09 13.96 -12.49
CA GLY A 392 1.84 15.02 -13.17
C GLY A 392 2.48 14.64 -14.51
N HIS A 393 2.84 15.65 -15.33
CA HIS A 393 3.55 15.49 -16.61
C HIS A 393 5.03 15.03 -16.48
N SER A 394 5.61 15.05 -15.27
CA SER A 394 7.00 14.62 -15.02
C SER A 394 7.08 13.12 -14.75
N SER A 395 7.90 12.36 -15.50
CA SER A 395 8.04 10.91 -15.29
C SER A 395 8.82 10.58 -14.00
N LEU A 396 8.10 10.37 -12.88
CA LEU A 396 8.68 9.97 -11.59
C LEU A 396 9.29 8.56 -11.62
N CYS A 397 8.75 7.70 -12.49
CA CYS A 397 9.23 6.34 -12.73
C CYS A 397 9.87 6.27 -14.11
N SER A 398 11.11 5.82 -14.18
CA SER A 398 11.86 5.69 -15.43
C SER A 398 11.57 4.36 -16.13
N ASN A 399 12.04 4.20 -17.38
CA ASN A 399 12.06 2.91 -18.09
C ASN A 399 10.75 2.11 -18.07
N ARG A 400 9.63 2.79 -18.37
CA ARG A 400 8.26 2.22 -18.37
C ARG A 400 7.78 1.71 -17.00
N GLY A 401 8.39 2.14 -15.91
CA GLY A 401 7.87 1.91 -14.57
C GLY A 401 6.50 2.59 -14.38
N ARG A 402 5.55 1.89 -13.78
CA ARG A 402 4.23 2.44 -13.47
C ARG A 402 4.28 3.16 -12.14
N CYS A 403 3.93 4.44 -12.11
CA CYS A 403 3.79 5.17 -10.87
C CYS A 403 2.52 4.70 -10.14
N ILE A 404 2.66 4.31 -8.88
CA ILE A 404 1.58 3.90 -8.00
C ILE A 404 1.55 4.87 -6.81
N GLU A 405 0.42 5.53 -6.62
CA GLU A 405 0.21 6.39 -5.46
C GLU A 405 0.09 5.55 -4.18
N ARG A 406 0.66 6.03 -3.07
CA ARG A 406 0.68 5.36 -1.77
C ARG A 406 0.30 6.33 -0.66
N ASN A 407 -0.04 5.76 0.50
CA ASN A 407 -0.33 6.47 1.76
C ASN A 407 0.85 7.28 2.33
N SER A 408 1.98 7.41 1.65
CA SER A 408 3.12 8.23 2.10
C SER A 408 3.86 8.87 0.94
N GLY A 409 3.24 8.96 -0.24
CA GLY A 409 3.86 9.48 -1.46
C GLY A 409 3.58 8.57 -2.66
N TYR A 410 4.61 8.18 -3.39
CA TYR A 410 4.50 7.28 -4.54
C TYR A 410 5.53 6.16 -4.52
N ALA A 411 5.23 5.09 -5.24
CA ALA A 411 6.16 3.99 -5.51
C ALA A 411 6.17 3.69 -7.01
N CYS A 412 7.30 3.22 -7.52
CA CYS A 412 7.37 2.76 -8.90
C CYS A 412 7.24 1.24 -8.97
N ASP A 413 6.20 0.77 -9.66
CA ASP A 413 6.05 -0.61 -10.05
C ASP A 413 6.87 -0.88 -11.31
N CYS A 414 8.01 -1.54 -11.11
CA CYS A 414 8.93 -1.91 -12.17
C CYS A 414 8.66 -3.32 -12.69
N THR A 415 7.57 -4.01 -12.32
CA THR A 415 7.36 -5.45 -12.60
C THR A 415 7.53 -5.80 -14.08
N HIS A 416 6.99 -4.96 -14.98
CA HIS A 416 7.08 -5.12 -16.43
C HIS A 416 8.23 -4.33 -17.09
N SER A 417 9.15 -3.81 -16.28
CA SER A 417 10.36 -3.11 -16.73
C SER A 417 11.57 -4.03 -16.62
N ALA A 418 12.50 -3.93 -17.58
CA ALA A 418 13.80 -4.60 -17.53
C ALA A 418 14.74 -4.02 -16.44
N TYR A 419 14.24 -3.02 -15.70
CA TYR A 419 14.92 -2.32 -14.63
C TYR A 419 14.20 -2.57 -13.29
N GLY A 420 14.88 -2.27 -12.19
CA GLY A 420 14.39 -2.36 -10.82
C GLY A 420 14.84 -1.14 -9.98
N GLY A 421 14.76 -1.28 -8.66
CA GLY A 421 14.99 -0.20 -7.71
C GLY A 421 13.79 0.76 -7.59
N PRO A 422 13.86 1.75 -6.68
CA PRO A 422 12.72 2.59 -6.29
C PRO A 422 12.15 3.47 -7.42
N HIS A 423 12.96 3.76 -8.44
CA HIS A 423 12.58 4.60 -9.58
C HIS A 423 12.71 3.89 -10.94
N CYS A 424 12.85 2.55 -10.95
CA CYS A 424 13.05 1.74 -12.15
C CYS A 424 14.28 2.16 -12.99
N LYS A 425 15.39 2.47 -12.32
CA LYS A 425 16.68 2.84 -12.96
C LYS A 425 17.78 1.80 -12.79
N LYS A 426 17.67 0.89 -11.82
CA LYS A 426 18.68 -0.15 -11.59
C LYS A 426 18.52 -1.24 -12.65
N GLU A 427 19.50 -1.43 -13.51
CA GLU A 427 19.44 -2.49 -14.52
C GLU A 427 19.34 -3.88 -13.89
N VAL A 428 18.52 -4.76 -14.47
CA VAL A 428 18.48 -6.17 -14.11
C VAL A 428 19.44 -6.91 -15.02
N SER A 429 20.50 -7.50 -14.45
CA SER A 429 21.55 -8.16 -15.23
C SER A 429 22.00 -9.49 -14.65
N MET A 430 22.46 -10.38 -15.52
CA MET A 430 22.92 -11.72 -15.18
C MET A 430 24.18 -12.10 -15.95
N SER A 431 25.09 -12.78 -15.26
CA SER A 431 26.26 -13.42 -15.86
C SER A 431 25.95 -14.84 -16.30
N PHE A 432 26.31 -15.17 -17.54
CA PHE A 432 26.14 -16.47 -18.17
C PHE A 432 27.49 -17.18 -18.27
N GLU A 433 27.54 -18.42 -17.78
CA GLU A 433 28.66 -19.34 -18.01
C GLU A 433 28.42 -20.22 -19.24
N THR A 434 29.47 -20.91 -19.70
CA THR A 434 29.41 -21.86 -20.82
C THR A 434 28.28 -22.87 -20.64
N GLY A 435 27.42 -22.97 -21.65
CA GLY A 435 26.30 -23.91 -21.65
C GLY A 435 25.06 -23.44 -20.90
N SER A 436 25.07 -22.25 -20.30
CA SER A 436 23.91 -21.69 -19.61
C SER A 436 22.86 -21.14 -20.57
N SER A 437 21.60 -21.21 -20.18
CA SER A 437 20.48 -20.70 -20.97
C SER A 437 19.29 -20.29 -20.11
N VAL A 438 18.62 -19.21 -20.50
CA VAL A 438 17.31 -18.81 -20.00
C VAL A 438 16.31 -18.95 -21.14
N VAL A 439 15.27 -19.76 -20.96
CA VAL A 439 14.19 -19.93 -21.94
C VAL A 439 12.89 -19.42 -21.32
N TYR A 440 12.32 -18.38 -21.92
CA TYR A 440 10.99 -17.88 -21.62
C TYR A 440 9.99 -18.50 -22.60
N THR A 441 9.02 -19.26 -22.08
CA THR A 441 7.97 -19.92 -22.88
C THR A 441 6.72 -19.07 -22.88
N PHE A 442 6.19 -18.76 -24.06
CA PHE A 442 4.91 -18.04 -24.20
C PHE A 442 3.77 -19.04 -24.05
N GLN A 443 2.78 -18.73 -23.19
CA GLN A 443 1.57 -19.54 -23.06
C GLN A 443 0.59 -19.15 -24.17
N GLU A 444 0.05 -20.15 -24.89
CA GLU A 444 -1.10 -19.91 -25.77
C GLU A 444 -2.30 -19.53 -24.90
N PRO A 445 -3.09 -18.51 -25.29
CA PRO A 445 -4.39 -18.31 -24.69
C PRO A 445 -5.24 -19.54 -25.02
N PHE A 446 -5.61 -20.31 -24.01
CA PHE A 446 -6.59 -21.38 -24.15
C PHE A 446 -7.85 -20.79 -24.79
N SER A 447 -8.18 -21.24 -26.00
CA SER A 447 -9.45 -20.95 -26.65
C SER A 447 -10.55 -21.71 -25.89
N VAL A 448 -11.03 -21.12 -24.80
CA VAL A 448 -12.30 -21.53 -24.20
C VAL A 448 -13.37 -21.32 -25.26
N MET A 449 -14.09 -22.39 -25.61
CA MET A 449 -15.23 -22.35 -26.53
C MET A 449 -16.16 -21.19 -26.17
N ARG A 450 -16.04 -20.08 -26.88
CA ARG A 450 -16.95 -18.95 -26.76
C ARG A 450 -18.20 -19.34 -27.55
N ASN A 451 -19.17 -19.94 -26.85
CA ASN A 451 -20.51 -20.14 -27.38
C ASN A 451 -21.03 -18.80 -27.90
N GLY A 452 -21.44 -18.79 -29.17
CA GLY A 452 -21.94 -17.60 -29.84
C GLY A 452 -23.26 -17.15 -29.24
N SER A 453 -23.24 -16.07 -28.47
CA SER A 453 -24.32 -15.09 -28.29
C SER A 453 -23.98 -14.12 -27.16
N ALA A 454 -23.14 -13.13 -27.46
CA ALA A 454 -23.11 -11.87 -26.72
C ALA A 454 -22.54 -10.78 -27.63
N GLN A 455 -23.45 -10.03 -28.25
CA GLN A 455 -23.14 -8.76 -28.91
C GLN A 455 -22.64 -7.77 -27.84
N SER A 456 -21.33 -7.55 -27.80
CA SER A 456 -20.74 -6.38 -27.15
C SER A 456 -20.41 -5.36 -28.23
N SER A 457 -21.06 -4.20 -28.16
CA SER A 457 -20.96 -3.07 -29.07
C SER A 457 -19.51 -2.59 -29.30
N PRO A 458 -19.17 -2.07 -30.50
CA PRO A 458 -17.83 -1.64 -30.84
C PRO A 458 -17.61 -0.20 -30.37
N THR A 459 -16.77 0.00 -29.35
CA THR A 459 -16.16 1.32 -29.11
C THR A 459 -14.84 1.40 -29.87
N SER A 460 -14.84 2.32 -30.82
CA SER A 460 -13.82 2.67 -31.78
C SER A 460 -12.58 3.28 -31.13
N HIS A 461 -11.45 2.56 -31.19
CA HIS A 461 -10.17 3.00 -31.77
C HIS A 461 -9.28 1.77 -32.03
N ALA A 462 -9.74 0.88 -32.89
CA ALA A 462 -8.84 -0.05 -33.58
C ALA A 462 -8.06 0.73 -34.65
N GLN A 463 -7.05 1.49 -34.22
CA GLN A 463 -5.99 1.90 -35.14
C GLN A 463 -5.19 0.65 -35.49
N SER A 464 -5.26 0.25 -36.76
CA SER A 464 -4.34 -0.66 -37.46
C SER A 464 -3.11 -1.06 -36.62
N SER A 465 -3.15 -2.24 -35.99
CA SER A 465 -1.98 -2.81 -35.33
C SER A 465 -1.00 -3.26 -36.43
N ARG A 466 -0.20 -2.32 -36.93
CA ARG A 466 1.02 -2.63 -37.68
C ARG A 466 1.88 -3.55 -36.82
N PHE A 467 2.39 -4.63 -37.41
CA PHE A 467 3.25 -5.60 -36.75
C PHE A 467 4.46 -4.90 -36.12
N ARG A 468 4.72 -5.16 -34.82
CA ARG A 468 5.70 -4.42 -34.01
C ARG A 468 6.50 -5.33 -33.08
N GLU A 469 7.77 -5.50 -33.37
CA GLU A 469 8.77 -6.07 -32.47
C GLU A 469 9.64 -4.96 -31.88
N ASN A 470 9.80 -4.97 -30.57
CA ASN A 470 10.64 -4.05 -29.80
C ASN A 470 11.62 -4.85 -28.96
N VAL A 471 12.89 -4.82 -29.33
CA VAL A 471 13.96 -5.52 -28.61
C VAL A 471 14.93 -4.50 -28.03
N ALA A 472 15.28 -4.67 -26.76
CA ALA A 472 16.36 -3.92 -26.13
C ALA A 472 17.17 -4.87 -25.26
N LEU A 473 18.49 -4.79 -25.32
CA LEU A 473 19.40 -5.50 -24.43
C LEU A 473 20.73 -4.75 -24.34
N SER A 474 21.45 -4.96 -23.26
CA SER A 474 22.88 -4.63 -23.18
C SER A 474 23.68 -5.89 -22.87
N PHE A 475 24.91 -5.94 -23.35
CA PHE A 475 25.75 -7.12 -23.19
C PHE A 475 27.22 -6.74 -23.04
N ARG A 476 27.97 -7.62 -22.39
CA ARG A 476 29.43 -7.57 -22.27
C ARG A 476 30.00 -8.96 -22.46
N THR A 477 30.85 -9.14 -23.46
CA THR A 477 31.48 -10.43 -23.75
C THR A 477 32.83 -10.26 -24.45
N THR A 478 33.65 -11.30 -24.39
CA THR A 478 34.89 -11.46 -25.18
C THR A 478 34.86 -12.72 -26.03
N GLN A 479 33.68 -13.37 -26.15
CA GLN A 479 33.52 -14.64 -26.86
C GLN A 479 32.73 -14.45 -28.16
N ILE A 480 33.20 -15.10 -29.21
CA ILE A 480 32.56 -15.20 -30.52
C ILE A 480 32.71 -16.62 -31.09
N PRO A 481 31.78 -17.10 -31.93
CA PRO A 481 30.46 -16.53 -32.14
C PRO A 481 29.59 -16.69 -30.87
N ALA A 482 28.62 -15.80 -30.67
CA ALA A 482 27.79 -15.78 -29.47
C ALA A 482 26.31 -15.49 -29.78
N MET A 483 25.41 -16.16 -29.06
CA MET A 483 23.96 -16.00 -29.19
C MET A 483 23.41 -15.03 -28.14
N LEU A 484 23.05 -13.81 -28.54
CA LEU A 484 22.52 -12.81 -27.60
C LEU A 484 21.03 -13.05 -27.31
N LEU A 485 20.23 -13.31 -28.34
CA LEU A 485 18.78 -13.52 -28.22
C LEU A 485 18.26 -14.34 -29.41
N ALA A 486 17.42 -15.33 -29.14
CA ALA A 486 16.69 -16.09 -30.16
C ALA A 486 15.21 -16.18 -29.81
N VAL A 487 14.33 -15.79 -30.73
CA VAL A 487 12.88 -15.90 -30.62
C VAL A 487 12.40 -16.87 -31.68
N THR A 488 11.69 -17.92 -31.29
CA THR A 488 11.21 -18.98 -32.18
C THR A 488 9.70 -19.11 -32.13
N THR A 489 9.09 -19.44 -33.27
CA THR A 489 7.65 -19.73 -33.39
C THR A 489 7.37 -21.23 -33.42
N PHE A 490 6.10 -21.62 -33.30
CA PHE A 490 5.71 -23.02 -33.48
C PHE A 490 5.92 -23.51 -34.93
N TYR A 491 5.95 -22.59 -35.90
CA TYR A 491 6.14 -22.88 -37.32
C TYR A 491 7.61 -22.83 -37.76
N GLN A 492 8.59 -22.88 -36.85
CA GLN A 492 10.03 -22.78 -37.16
C GLN A 492 10.40 -21.47 -37.92
N GLU A 493 9.65 -20.39 -37.69
CA GLU A 493 10.12 -19.04 -37.99
C GLU A 493 10.90 -18.52 -36.80
N TYR A 494 11.80 -17.58 -37.03
CA TYR A 494 12.62 -17.05 -35.94
C TYR A 494 13.14 -15.64 -36.20
N MET A 495 13.47 -14.97 -35.10
CA MET A 495 14.31 -13.79 -35.05
C MET A 495 15.52 -14.10 -34.17
N ALA A 496 16.73 -13.78 -34.61
CA ALA A 496 17.94 -13.97 -33.80
C ALA A 496 18.85 -12.74 -33.84
N ILE A 497 19.53 -12.48 -32.73
CA ILE A 497 20.60 -11.49 -32.62
C ILE A 497 21.85 -12.24 -32.17
N ILE A 498 22.90 -12.22 -33.00
CA ILE A 498 24.14 -12.94 -32.76
C ILE A 498 25.36 -12.03 -32.93
N LEU A 499 26.46 -12.41 -32.30
CA LEU A 499 27.80 -12.02 -32.73
C LEU A 499 28.35 -13.13 -33.63
N ALA A 500 28.68 -12.77 -34.87
CA ALA A 500 29.25 -13.69 -35.84
C ALA A 500 30.71 -14.03 -35.53
N HIS A 501 31.34 -14.89 -36.34
CA HIS A 501 32.73 -15.34 -36.14
C HIS A 501 33.77 -14.23 -36.22
N ASN A 502 33.47 -13.14 -36.93
CA ASN A 502 34.29 -11.94 -37.01
C ASN A 502 33.97 -10.92 -35.89
N GLY A 503 32.98 -11.21 -35.04
CA GLY A 503 32.51 -10.34 -33.96
C GLY A 503 31.51 -9.26 -34.37
N SER A 504 31.15 -9.15 -35.64
CA SER A 504 30.09 -8.24 -36.08
C SER A 504 28.72 -8.68 -35.53
N LEU A 505 27.91 -7.70 -35.15
CA LEU A 505 26.53 -7.95 -34.71
C LEU A 505 25.63 -8.16 -35.92
N GLN A 506 24.90 -9.27 -35.92
CA GLN A 506 23.96 -9.61 -36.99
C GLN A 506 22.56 -9.83 -36.42
N ILE A 507 21.56 -9.27 -37.11
CA ILE A 507 20.14 -9.43 -36.82
C ILE A 507 19.52 -10.25 -37.94
N TRP A 508 18.96 -11.40 -37.60
CA TRP A 508 18.39 -12.38 -38.52
C TRP A 508 16.88 -12.42 -38.36
N TYR A 509 16.16 -12.41 -39.48
CA TYR A 509 14.72 -12.64 -39.56
C TYR A 509 14.42 -13.73 -40.58
N ARG A 510 13.80 -14.82 -40.13
CA ARG A 510 13.16 -15.81 -41.00
C ARG A 510 11.69 -15.86 -40.70
N LEU A 511 10.90 -15.15 -41.50
CA LEU A 511 9.47 -14.97 -41.33
C LEU A 511 8.62 -15.92 -42.17
N ASN A 512 9.26 -16.72 -43.03
CA ASN A 512 8.62 -17.79 -43.78
C ASN A 512 9.66 -18.89 -44.00
N ARG A 513 9.28 -20.15 -43.79
CA ARG A 513 10.18 -21.30 -43.99
C ARG A 513 10.69 -21.44 -45.42
N GLU A 514 9.90 -21.04 -46.40
CA GLU A 514 10.24 -21.19 -47.82
C GLU A 514 11.21 -20.10 -48.30
N TRP A 515 11.33 -19.00 -47.56
CA TRP A 515 12.13 -17.85 -47.96
C TRP A 515 13.48 -17.87 -47.25
N ARG A 516 14.49 -17.28 -47.91
CA ARG A 516 15.79 -17.03 -47.27
C ARG A 516 15.61 -15.99 -46.16
N PRO A 517 16.41 -16.08 -45.08
CA PRO A 517 16.35 -15.09 -44.01
C PRO A 517 16.87 -13.74 -44.50
N ASP A 518 16.26 -12.67 -43.99
CA ASP A 518 16.80 -11.33 -44.08
C ASP A 518 17.87 -11.17 -42.98
N VAL A 519 19.05 -10.67 -43.34
CA VAL A 519 20.19 -10.47 -42.43
C VAL A 519 20.64 -9.02 -42.48
N PHE A 520 20.70 -8.39 -41.31
CA PHE A 520 21.15 -7.02 -41.15
C PHE A 520 22.41 -6.98 -40.30
N ILE A 521 23.39 -6.16 -40.72
CA ILE A 521 24.66 -5.97 -40.02
C ILE A 521 24.76 -4.48 -39.65
N PRO A 522 24.26 -4.08 -38.46
CA PRO A 522 24.31 -2.69 -38.00
C PRO A 522 25.72 -2.15 -37.84
N THR A 523 26.65 -2.99 -37.43
CA THR A 523 28.06 -2.59 -37.32
C THR A 523 28.96 -3.75 -37.74
N PRO A 524 29.95 -3.48 -38.61
CA PRO A 524 30.97 -4.48 -38.95
C PRO A 524 32.04 -4.62 -37.86
N GLU A 525 32.03 -3.76 -36.83
CA GLU A 525 33.00 -3.79 -35.74
C GLU A 525 32.84 -5.02 -34.86
N ASN A 526 33.95 -5.47 -34.27
CA ASN A 526 33.95 -6.58 -33.32
C ASN A 526 33.48 -6.09 -31.94
N LEU A 527 32.23 -6.42 -31.59
CA LEU A 527 31.63 -6.05 -30.29
C LEU A 527 31.94 -7.04 -29.15
N ALA A 528 32.80 -8.03 -29.38
CA ALA A 528 33.31 -8.92 -28.34
C ALA A 528 34.66 -8.42 -27.78
N ASP A 529 34.70 -7.15 -27.41
CA ASP A 529 35.88 -6.43 -26.94
C ASP A 529 35.97 -6.37 -25.40
N GLY A 530 34.99 -6.93 -24.69
CA GLY A 530 34.89 -6.90 -23.24
C GLY A 530 34.35 -5.60 -22.65
N GLN A 531 33.85 -4.67 -23.47
CA GLN A 531 33.10 -3.48 -23.06
C GLN A 531 31.59 -3.76 -22.99
N LEU A 532 30.85 -2.84 -22.39
CA LEU A 532 29.39 -2.90 -22.31
C LEU A 532 28.79 -2.22 -23.53
N HIS A 533 28.06 -2.99 -24.34
CA HIS A 533 27.35 -2.50 -25.52
C HIS A 533 25.84 -2.54 -25.33
N TRP A 534 25.14 -1.61 -25.97
CA TRP A 534 23.68 -1.49 -25.96
C TRP A 534 23.11 -1.74 -27.35
N VAL A 535 22.04 -2.53 -27.43
CA VAL A 535 21.37 -2.89 -28.68
C VAL A 535 19.89 -2.59 -28.55
N ARG A 536 19.35 -1.82 -29.49
CA ARG A 536 17.90 -1.60 -29.65
C ARG A 536 17.48 -1.93 -31.06
N VAL A 537 16.45 -2.75 -31.20
CA VAL A 537 15.84 -3.10 -32.48
C VAL A 537 14.36 -2.79 -32.39
N HIS A 538 13.86 -1.97 -33.31
CA HIS A 538 12.45 -1.62 -33.43
C HIS A 538 11.97 -1.93 -34.83
N ARG A 539 10.94 -2.76 -34.97
CA ARG A 539 10.32 -3.08 -36.26
C ARG A 539 8.92 -2.45 -36.35
N GLU A 540 8.62 -1.88 -37.51
CA GLU A 540 7.26 -1.47 -37.89
C GLU A 540 6.97 -1.93 -39.33
N GLY A 541 6.15 -2.98 -39.46
CA GLY A 541 5.84 -3.59 -40.76
C GLY A 541 7.08 -4.20 -41.42
N ARG A 542 7.53 -3.62 -42.54
CA ARG A 542 8.76 -4.05 -43.23
C ARG A 542 10.02 -3.36 -42.72
N ASP A 543 9.88 -2.23 -42.05
CA ASP A 543 11.01 -1.40 -41.67
C ASP A 543 11.57 -1.86 -40.32
N VAL A 544 12.88 -2.07 -40.27
CA VAL A 544 13.63 -2.46 -39.07
C VAL A 544 14.66 -1.38 -38.75
N TYR A 545 14.55 -0.80 -37.56
CA TYR A 545 15.45 0.22 -37.04
C TYR A 545 16.38 -0.42 -36.00
N ALA A 546 17.68 -0.37 -36.22
CA ALA A 546 18.68 -0.86 -35.28
C ALA A 546 19.55 0.29 -34.76
N GLN A 547 19.78 0.31 -33.45
CA GLN A 547 20.66 1.26 -32.77
C GLN A 547 21.64 0.49 -31.90
N ILE A 548 22.94 0.72 -32.12
CA ILE A 548 24.02 0.19 -31.29
C ILE A 548 24.64 1.37 -30.52
N ASP A 549 24.78 1.24 -29.21
CA ASP A 549 25.35 2.25 -28.33
C ASP A 549 24.77 3.67 -28.53
N LYS A 550 25.61 4.64 -28.92
CA LYS A 550 25.23 6.03 -29.18
C LYS A 550 25.15 6.33 -30.68
N ASP A 551 25.19 5.31 -31.53
CA ASP A 551 25.12 5.49 -32.98
C ASP A 551 23.72 5.92 -33.43
N ILE A 552 23.68 6.43 -34.66
CA ILE A 552 22.44 6.85 -35.34
C ILE A 552 21.61 5.59 -35.66
N ASN A 553 20.30 5.69 -35.50
CA ASN A 553 19.37 4.63 -35.88
C ASN A 553 19.52 4.30 -37.37
N GLN A 554 19.95 3.08 -37.66
CA GLN A 554 20.05 2.57 -39.02
C GLN A 554 18.74 1.91 -39.41
N LYS A 555 18.24 2.22 -40.62
CA LYS A 555 17.01 1.68 -41.17
C LYS A 555 17.31 0.59 -42.20
N TYR A 556 16.67 -0.55 -42.04
CA TYR A 556 16.65 -1.66 -42.96
C TYR A 556 15.22 -1.97 -43.38
N SER A 557 15.06 -2.73 -44.46
CA SER A 557 13.75 -3.18 -44.92
C SER A 557 13.78 -4.69 -45.17
N LEU A 558 12.80 -5.39 -44.60
CA LEU A 558 12.57 -6.82 -44.79
C LEU A 558 12.03 -7.11 -46.18
N SER A 559 12.29 -8.33 -46.65
CA SER A 559 11.76 -8.84 -47.92
C SER A 559 10.24 -9.01 -47.91
N SER A 560 9.65 -9.20 -46.72
CA SER A 560 8.22 -9.42 -46.49
C SER A 560 7.63 -8.56 -45.38
N GLU A 561 6.31 -8.36 -45.41
CA GLU A 561 5.53 -7.79 -44.30
C GLU A 561 4.86 -8.87 -43.43
N VAL A 562 5.37 -10.10 -43.44
CA VAL A 562 4.82 -11.21 -42.62
C VAL A 562 5.13 -10.99 -41.14
N GLU A 563 4.13 -11.24 -40.29
CA GLU A 563 4.23 -11.14 -38.84
C GLU A 563 5.02 -12.31 -38.24
N LEU A 564 5.86 -12.04 -37.24
CA LEU A 564 6.39 -13.07 -36.36
C LEU A 564 5.32 -13.45 -35.32
N ASN A 565 4.31 -14.22 -35.73
CA ASN A 565 3.20 -14.63 -34.87
C ASN A 565 3.48 -15.97 -34.17
N THR A 566 2.57 -16.43 -33.30
CA THR A 566 2.64 -17.75 -32.63
C THR A 566 4.02 -18.04 -32.01
N ILE A 567 4.59 -17.03 -31.36
CA ILE A 567 5.87 -17.13 -30.68
C ILE A 567 5.77 -18.23 -29.63
N ARG A 568 6.67 -19.20 -29.73
CA ARG A 568 6.78 -20.34 -28.81
C ARG A 568 7.68 -19.98 -27.64
N SER A 569 8.86 -19.44 -27.92
CA SER A 569 9.85 -19.19 -26.88
C SER A 569 10.85 -18.10 -27.25
N LEU A 570 11.36 -17.43 -26.22
CA LEU A 570 12.54 -16.58 -26.27
C LEU A 570 13.66 -17.24 -25.47
N THR A 571 14.82 -17.42 -26.09
CA THR A 571 16.01 -18.03 -25.48
C THR A 571 17.16 -17.03 -25.42
N LEU A 572 17.81 -16.95 -24.26
CA LEU A 572 19.07 -16.24 -24.03
C LEU A 572 20.15 -17.27 -23.69
N GLY A 573 21.35 -17.11 -24.27
CA GLY A 573 22.44 -18.06 -24.09
C GLY A 573 22.32 -19.28 -25.01
N LYS A 574 22.60 -20.48 -24.49
CA LYS A 574 22.64 -21.69 -25.30
C LYS A 574 21.26 -22.10 -25.82
N VAL A 575 21.14 -22.27 -27.13
CA VAL A 575 19.92 -22.76 -27.79
C VAL A 575 20.05 -24.27 -28.02
N THR A 576 19.16 -25.05 -27.41
CA THR A 576 19.13 -26.51 -27.58
C THR A 576 17.93 -26.93 -28.43
N GLY A 577 18.18 -27.52 -29.59
CA GLY A 577 17.15 -28.01 -30.51
C GLY A 577 17.45 -27.62 -31.97
N ASN A 578 16.98 -28.42 -32.92
CA ASN A 578 17.06 -28.07 -34.33
C ASN A 578 15.76 -27.35 -34.74
N PHE A 579 15.81 -26.01 -34.79
CA PHE A 579 14.65 -25.17 -35.10
C PHE A 579 14.61 -24.73 -36.57
N GLY A 580 15.33 -25.41 -37.46
CA GLY A 580 15.40 -25.03 -38.88
C GLY A 580 16.14 -23.71 -39.12
N MET A 581 16.99 -23.30 -38.19
CA MET A 581 17.84 -22.10 -38.31
C MET A 581 19.05 -22.36 -39.21
N GLU A 582 19.57 -21.30 -39.80
CA GLU A 582 20.75 -21.31 -40.65
C GLU A 582 22.01 -21.70 -39.88
N GLU A 583 23.00 -22.26 -40.59
CA GLU A 583 24.18 -22.86 -39.98
C GLU A 583 24.93 -21.87 -39.07
N GLU A 584 25.07 -20.62 -39.48
CA GLU A 584 25.74 -19.57 -38.71
C GLU A 584 25.02 -19.27 -37.38
N VAL A 585 23.68 -19.16 -37.42
CA VAL A 585 22.83 -18.96 -36.23
C VAL A 585 22.87 -20.18 -35.31
N MET A 586 22.87 -21.39 -35.88
CA MET A 586 22.98 -22.64 -35.14
C MET A 586 24.35 -22.77 -34.46
N GLN A 587 25.44 -22.37 -35.13
CA GLN A 587 26.77 -22.37 -34.55
C GLN A 587 26.84 -21.41 -33.35
N ALA A 588 26.36 -20.17 -33.49
CA ALA A 588 26.26 -19.21 -32.39
C ALA A 588 25.37 -19.75 -31.25
N GLY A 589 24.21 -20.33 -31.58
CA GLY A 589 23.28 -20.92 -30.62
C GLY A 589 23.87 -22.10 -29.85
N SER A 590 24.68 -22.93 -30.51
CA SER A 590 25.34 -24.09 -29.89
C SER A 590 26.45 -23.70 -28.92
N LYS A 591 27.20 -22.64 -29.25
CA LYS A 591 28.20 -22.01 -28.37
C LYS A 591 27.53 -21.29 -27.21
N GLY A 592 26.36 -20.68 -27.47
CA GLY A 592 25.58 -19.93 -26.50
C GLY A 592 26.18 -18.55 -26.24
N PHE A 593 25.99 -18.04 -25.03
CA PHE A 593 26.55 -16.77 -24.60
C PHE A 593 27.34 -16.98 -23.31
N VAL A 594 28.51 -16.36 -23.24
CA VAL A 594 29.31 -16.27 -22.03
C VAL A 594 29.69 -14.81 -21.84
N GLY A 595 29.39 -14.27 -20.67
CA GLY A 595 29.50 -12.84 -20.41
C GLY A 595 28.36 -12.35 -19.54
N CYS A 596 28.01 -11.09 -19.68
CA CYS A 596 26.91 -10.48 -18.93
C CYS A 596 25.83 -9.96 -19.90
N LEU A 597 24.56 -10.30 -19.64
CA LEU A 597 23.40 -9.69 -20.30
C LEU A 597 22.65 -8.83 -19.28
N SER A 598 22.24 -7.64 -19.70
CA SER A 598 21.52 -6.67 -18.88
C SER A 598 20.35 -6.08 -19.64
N SER A 599 19.32 -5.64 -18.89
CA SER A 599 18.17 -4.87 -19.40
C SER A 599 17.47 -5.51 -20.60
N VAL A 600 17.46 -6.85 -20.66
CA VAL A 600 16.88 -7.59 -21.79
C VAL A 600 15.35 -7.48 -21.78
N GLN A 601 14.81 -6.98 -22.87
CA GLN A 601 13.40 -6.79 -23.13
C GLN A 601 13.04 -7.20 -24.55
N PHE A 602 11.95 -7.95 -24.69
CA PHE A 602 11.31 -8.26 -25.97
C PHE A 602 9.82 -7.94 -25.84
N ASN A 603 9.36 -6.93 -26.58
CA ASN A 603 8.03 -6.34 -26.44
C ASN A 603 7.73 -5.95 -24.98
N ASN A 604 6.79 -6.66 -24.35
CA ASN A 604 6.39 -6.45 -22.96
C ASN A 604 7.00 -7.50 -22.00
N VAL A 605 7.86 -8.39 -22.51
CA VAL A 605 8.48 -9.49 -21.75
C VAL A 605 9.89 -9.11 -21.33
N VAL A 606 10.22 -9.39 -20.07
CA VAL A 606 11.52 -9.09 -19.42
C VAL A 606 12.15 -10.39 -18.89
N PRO A 607 12.73 -11.22 -19.78
CA PRO A 607 13.06 -12.62 -19.48
C PRO A 607 14.07 -12.80 -18.34
N LEU A 608 15.10 -11.94 -18.23
CA LEU A 608 16.06 -12.02 -17.13
C LEU A 608 15.40 -11.77 -15.77
N LYS A 609 14.52 -10.77 -15.70
CA LYS A 609 13.80 -10.44 -14.47
C LYS A 609 12.81 -11.55 -14.08
N ALA A 610 12.12 -12.13 -15.06
CA ALA A 610 11.26 -13.28 -14.84
C ALA A 610 12.06 -14.50 -14.32
N ALA A 611 13.27 -14.73 -14.82
CA ALA A 611 14.16 -15.79 -14.34
C ALA A 611 14.62 -15.60 -12.88
N LEU A 612 14.86 -14.36 -12.45
CA LEU A 612 15.26 -14.04 -11.07
C LEU A 612 14.10 -14.16 -10.08
N LEU A 613 12.93 -13.62 -10.42
CA LEU A 613 11.79 -13.54 -9.51
C LEU A 613 10.95 -14.83 -9.46
N ASN A 614 10.86 -15.57 -10.56
CA ASN A 614 9.95 -16.72 -10.70
C ASN A 614 10.69 -18.06 -10.83
N ARG A 615 11.70 -18.30 -9.99
CA ARG A 615 12.39 -19.61 -9.94
C ARG A 615 11.37 -20.71 -9.60
N GLY A 616 11.02 -21.53 -10.59
CA GLY A 616 10.05 -22.63 -10.46
C GLY A 616 8.72 -22.44 -11.21
N SER A 617 8.53 -21.31 -11.91
CA SER A 617 7.37 -21.13 -12.81
C SER A 617 7.52 -21.97 -14.08
N SER A 618 6.39 -22.46 -14.63
CA SER A 618 6.36 -23.12 -15.94
C SER A 618 6.73 -22.19 -17.10
N LEU A 619 6.71 -20.87 -16.89
CA LEU A 619 7.01 -19.87 -17.91
C LEU A 619 8.50 -19.72 -18.19
N VAL A 620 9.38 -20.02 -17.23
CA VAL A 620 10.83 -19.81 -17.37
C VAL A 620 11.61 -21.06 -17.03
N SER A 621 12.43 -21.52 -17.97
CA SER A 621 13.37 -22.63 -17.77
C SER A 621 14.80 -22.10 -17.74
N ILE A 622 15.52 -22.46 -16.69
CA ILE A 622 16.90 -22.07 -16.44
C ILE A 622 17.78 -23.32 -16.52
N ARG A 623 18.84 -23.27 -17.34
CA ARG A 623 19.88 -24.31 -17.40
C ARG A 623 21.25 -23.70 -17.21
N GLY A 624 22.17 -24.46 -16.63
CA GLY A 624 23.54 -24.02 -16.33
C GLY A 624 23.63 -23.12 -15.09
N ARG A 625 24.83 -22.56 -14.87
CA ARG A 625 25.13 -21.70 -13.72
C ARG A 625 25.06 -20.23 -14.15
N MET A 626 24.24 -19.47 -13.44
CA MET A 626 24.07 -18.04 -13.68
C MET A 626 23.97 -17.29 -12.36
N PHE A 627 24.46 -16.06 -12.35
CA PHE A 627 24.53 -15.21 -11.16
C PHE A 627 24.04 -13.81 -11.50
N GLU A 628 23.38 -13.14 -10.56
CA GLU A 628 23.09 -11.71 -10.68
C GLU A 628 24.42 -10.94 -10.79
N SER A 629 24.45 -9.94 -11.66
CA SER A 629 25.66 -9.17 -11.96
C SER A 629 25.33 -7.69 -12.02
N ASN A 630 26.35 -6.86 -12.19
CA ASN A 630 26.21 -5.45 -12.55
C ASN A 630 26.87 -5.16 -13.93
N CYS A 631 27.23 -6.21 -14.68
CA CYS A 631 28.01 -6.17 -15.92
C CYS A 631 29.30 -5.31 -15.87
N GLY A 632 29.79 -5.01 -14.67
CA GLY A 632 30.93 -4.11 -14.45
C GLY A 632 30.64 -2.65 -14.78
N ALA A 633 29.40 -2.17 -14.63
CA ALA A 633 29.11 -0.74 -14.60
C ALA A 633 29.91 -0.08 -13.47
N SER A 634 30.75 0.90 -13.81
CA SER A 634 31.41 1.77 -12.82
C SER A 634 30.35 2.42 -11.96
N ALA A 635 30.55 2.41 -10.63
CA ALA A 635 29.72 3.18 -9.73
C ALA A 635 29.87 4.67 -10.10
N ASP A 636 28.85 5.24 -10.72
CA ASP A 636 28.81 6.68 -10.94
C ASP A 636 28.88 7.36 -9.57
N VAL A 637 29.86 8.26 -9.47
CA VAL A 637 30.18 9.08 -8.32
C VAL A 637 28.97 9.92 -7.94
N THR A 638 28.33 9.62 -6.82
CA THR A 638 27.72 10.64 -5.95
C THR A 638 27.52 10.08 -4.54
N THR A 639 28.18 10.77 -3.59
CA THR A 639 28.14 10.60 -2.13
C THR A 639 28.79 9.34 -1.53
N SER A 640 30.11 9.28 -1.63
CA SER A 640 30.93 8.67 -0.58
C SER A 640 30.96 9.61 0.63
N HIS A 641 30.21 9.30 1.68
CA HIS A 641 30.67 9.59 3.03
C HIS A 641 31.11 8.27 3.69
N SER A 642 32.41 8.17 3.84
CA SER A 642 33.12 7.16 4.62
C SER A 642 32.61 7.10 6.06
N LEU A 643 32.18 5.92 6.51
CA LEU A 643 32.35 5.51 7.90
C LEU A 643 32.95 4.10 7.90
N SER A 644 34.23 4.07 8.21
CA SER A 644 35.02 2.92 8.61
C SER A 644 34.43 2.27 9.87
N GLY A 645 34.33 0.94 9.89
CA GLY A 645 34.01 0.20 11.12
C GLY A 645 33.68 -1.27 10.88
N GLU A 646 34.73 -2.07 10.77
CA GLU A 646 34.84 -3.52 11.04
C GLU A 646 33.66 -4.47 10.71
N LEU A 647 33.90 -5.30 9.69
CA LEU A 647 33.26 -6.60 9.48
C LEU A 647 33.56 -7.56 10.65
N TYR A 648 32.53 -8.22 11.18
CA TYR A 648 32.65 -9.57 11.74
C TYR A 648 31.71 -10.51 10.99
N PHE A 649 32.28 -11.53 10.33
CA PHE A 649 31.55 -12.66 9.78
C PHE A 649 31.32 -13.75 10.85
N TYR A 650 30.12 -14.34 10.91
CA TYR A 650 29.96 -15.77 11.27
C TYR A 650 28.64 -16.34 10.71
N ILE A 651 28.74 -17.49 10.02
CA ILE A 651 27.67 -18.35 9.46
C ILE A 651 27.89 -19.74 10.12
N PRO A 652 26.93 -20.69 10.27
CA PRO A 652 25.49 -20.65 10.59
C PRO A 652 25.08 -21.63 11.74
N ASN A 653 23.83 -21.47 12.22
CA ASN A 653 22.88 -22.53 12.63
C ASN A 653 22.96 -23.34 13.97
N LEU A 654 21.74 -23.66 14.44
CA LEU A 654 21.29 -24.63 15.47
C LEU A 654 21.78 -24.53 16.94
N LYS A 655 21.04 -23.79 17.80
CA LYS A 655 20.60 -24.20 19.17
C LYS A 655 19.85 -23.07 19.91
N MET A 656 18.62 -22.75 19.50
CA MET A 656 17.76 -21.77 20.20
C MET A 656 16.42 -22.37 20.69
N LYS A 657 16.42 -23.62 21.15
CA LYS A 657 15.29 -24.21 21.89
C LYS A 657 15.50 -24.32 23.41
N LYS A 658 16.73 -24.12 23.91
CA LYS A 658 17.04 -24.24 25.36
C LYS A 658 17.27 -22.91 26.10
N LYS A 659 17.36 -21.76 25.42
CA LYS A 659 17.56 -20.45 26.07
C LYS A 659 16.25 -19.71 26.42
N ILE A 660 15.15 -19.97 25.71
CA ILE A 660 13.85 -19.33 25.97
C ILE A 660 13.18 -19.86 27.25
N ARG A 661 13.34 -21.14 27.59
CA ARG A 661 12.86 -21.70 28.88
C ARG A 661 13.58 -21.14 30.11
N LYS A 662 14.74 -20.49 29.95
CA LYS A 662 15.50 -19.90 31.07
C LYS A 662 15.23 -18.40 31.25
N LEU A 663 14.61 -17.73 30.27
CA LEU A 663 14.22 -16.32 30.35
C LEU A 663 12.86 -16.12 31.04
N ILE A 664 11.91 -17.04 30.83
CA ILE A 664 10.57 -16.96 31.44
C ILE A 664 10.60 -17.24 32.96
N GLY A 665 11.66 -17.90 33.47
CA GLY A 665 11.82 -18.20 34.89
C GLY A 665 12.45 -17.11 35.76
N LYS A 666 12.85 -15.95 35.20
CA LYS A 666 13.57 -14.89 35.95
C LYS A 666 12.80 -13.58 36.15
N LEU A 667 11.53 -13.49 35.75
CA LEU A 667 10.66 -12.33 36.00
C LEU A 667 10.08 -12.25 37.43
N LYS A 668 10.71 -12.89 38.42
CA LYS A 668 10.41 -12.71 39.85
C LYS A 668 11.71 -12.45 40.62
N SER A 669 12.26 -11.24 40.52
CA SER A 669 13.15 -10.65 41.52
C SER A 669 13.38 -9.17 41.17
N PRO A 670 13.24 -8.22 42.11
CA PRO A 670 13.65 -6.84 41.90
C PRO A 670 15.15 -6.72 42.20
N HIS A 671 15.87 -6.05 41.31
CA HIS A 671 17.25 -5.53 41.40
C HIS A 671 18.14 -5.99 40.25
N LEU A 672 18.42 -5.05 39.35
CA LEU A 672 19.59 -4.87 38.46
C LEU A 672 19.15 -3.71 37.55
N GLY A 673 19.62 -2.47 37.68
CA GLY A 673 21.02 -2.04 37.63
C GLY A 673 21.32 -1.58 36.20
N CYS A 674 20.83 -0.40 35.81
CA CYS A 674 21.17 0.27 34.55
C CYS A 674 22.47 1.06 34.75
N GLN A 675 23.45 0.91 33.84
CA GLN A 675 24.58 1.81 33.68
C GLN A 675 24.29 2.80 32.57
#